data_AF-A0A7C6WZN2-F1
#
_entry.id   AF-A0A7C6WZN2-F1
#
_cell.length_a   1.000
_cell.length_b   1.000
_cell.length_c   1.000
_cell.angle_alpha   90.00
_cell.angle_beta   90.00
_cell.angle_gamma   90.00
#
_symmetry.space_group_name_H-M   'P 1'
#
loop_
_entity.id
_entity.type
_entity.pdbx_description
1 polymer ?
#
loop_
_entity_poly.entity_id
_entity_poly.type
_entity_poly.pdbx_seq_one_letter_code
_entity_poly.pdbx_strand_id
1 'polypeptide(L)'
;MTSRSLPGNWKDIADSERPVLFCLVEDDVVHPVRLGNMLDVKSYPNRLECRISCQEFVSNAEPDFQSWFNESYQYPPILGAISLPDEILSFSENVSGEYWHHVARSLCQLESCSNTVFWRVIEIEGDETPQLILDLENEFAAKGSHRKQLQIIDSDTGDIIKQVDAERSHEITVEMPSLAMSRCYEIASYPIRHSSLMEKIEIPPCTMLPSEQIDTSDLIVDTNDRISQKAVRKLWEHIDKYTNTDLETRIELLSYYVLPSFPKDVDLVEDLATAYFKYGRPEEAYNQLRCQDLNRLSNNGAMMLFEAATAVRADYSYENLIPLIDLQTQSQMTDFVKAVEQLGESQAMQVLECLANTDVLLFVQIIGFMSEGYFTEPANILRFVGYLELGYDDPRDPVFRYLVDQCERHPHLVTNPQFLKLYIDYGEKSDEPPNEAFIRQAIKHCIQNKNTEMVTRFVELAKKKLTFETFEYIIEDTYMDLCSGDTVLRALAAQHVLDIVGSQLNMCNLDGSAKWLNRLIAAFGEANPLVQGRMGRLQDRLNDAITDTELYRDYRALEENAICTKLKGVLSGKILVVAGGLEPDYAGELKESLGLRELKWYRCEKNQRFDAKPVREALRHQHCCGLLYITSHMGHDVEAALEPACKDLPVAKSQLGKKAILNALAKRFL
;
A
#
# COMPACT_ATOMS: atom_id res chain seq x y z
N MET A 1 -7.07 -16.78 -7.80
CA MET A 1 -8.48 -16.83 -7.40
C MET A 1 -8.94 -15.40 -7.29
N THR A 2 -9.81 -14.95 -8.19
CA THR A 2 -10.34 -13.58 -8.22
C THR A 2 -11.84 -13.69 -8.34
N SER A 3 -12.55 -13.44 -7.24
CA SER A 3 -13.97 -13.16 -7.21
C SER A 3 -14.22 -11.90 -8.04
N ARG A 4 -14.86 -12.06 -9.20
CA ARG A 4 -15.34 -10.92 -9.99
C ARG A 4 -16.54 -10.32 -9.25
N SER A 5 -16.39 -9.06 -8.89
CA SER A 5 -17.42 -8.11 -8.51
C SER A 5 -18.58 -8.13 -9.52
N LEU A 6 -19.80 -8.38 -9.03
CA LEU A 6 -21.03 -8.00 -9.71
C LEU A 6 -21.31 -6.52 -9.39
N PRO A 7 -21.56 -5.64 -10.38
CA PRO A 7 -22.11 -4.32 -10.13
C PRO A 7 -23.66 -4.41 -10.14
N GLY A 8 -24.32 -3.75 -9.18
CA GLY A 8 -25.77 -3.54 -9.23
C GLY A 8 -26.41 -3.48 -7.86
N ASN A 9 -26.72 -2.26 -7.42
CA ASN A 9 -27.48 -1.96 -6.21
C ASN A 9 -28.97 -2.23 -6.44
N TRP A 10 -29.69 -2.69 -5.42
CA TRP A 10 -31.04 -3.26 -5.52
C TRP A 10 -32.15 -2.23 -5.85
N LYS A 11 -31.85 -0.93 -5.82
CA LYS A 11 -32.76 0.12 -6.31
C LYS A 11 -32.94 0.11 -7.84
N ASP A 12 -31.98 -0.42 -8.59
CA ASP A 12 -32.06 -0.44 -10.06
C ASP A 12 -32.94 -1.56 -10.64
N ILE A 13 -33.46 -2.46 -9.80
CA ILE A 13 -34.33 -3.57 -10.23
C ILE A 13 -35.82 -3.20 -10.08
N ALA A 14 -36.19 -2.44 -9.05
CA ALA A 14 -37.55 -1.93 -8.87
C ALA A 14 -37.89 -0.76 -9.81
N ASP A 15 -36.90 0.06 -10.20
CA ASP A 15 -37.05 1.08 -11.27
C ASP A 15 -36.81 0.53 -12.68
N SER A 16 -36.52 -0.77 -12.79
CA SER A 16 -36.35 -1.45 -14.06
C SER A 16 -37.73 -1.92 -14.54
N GLU A 17 -38.45 -1.04 -15.25
CA GLU A 17 -39.55 -1.40 -16.17
C GLU A 17 -39.04 -2.28 -17.34
N ARG A 18 -38.23 -3.32 -17.07
CA ARG A 18 -37.58 -4.15 -18.10
C ARG A 18 -38.45 -5.36 -18.42
N PRO A 19 -39.00 -5.48 -19.64
CA PRO A 19 -39.73 -6.66 -20.07
C PRO A 19 -38.78 -7.86 -20.23
N VAL A 20 -39.15 -9.02 -19.69
CA VAL A 20 -38.44 -10.30 -19.87
C VAL A 20 -39.11 -11.11 -20.99
N LEU A 21 -38.31 -11.50 -22.00
CA LEU A 21 -38.76 -12.27 -23.16
C LEU A 21 -38.19 -13.70 -23.13
N PHE A 22 -38.99 -14.71 -23.47
CA PHE A 22 -38.50 -16.06 -23.80
C PHE A 22 -38.99 -16.54 -25.16
N CYS A 23 -38.24 -17.45 -25.77
CA CYS A 23 -38.59 -18.10 -27.03
C CYS A 23 -38.21 -19.60 -26.96
N LEU A 24 -39.00 -20.47 -27.59
CA LEU A 24 -38.92 -21.94 -27.56
C LEU A 24 -39.03 -22.47 -29.00
N VAL A 25 -37.93 -22.91 -29.61
CA VAL A 25 -37.93 -23.51 -30.97
C VAL A 25 -37.89 -25.04 -30.88
N GLU A 26 -38.61 -25.69 -31.80
CA GLU A 26 -38.89 -27.14 -31.90
C GLU A 26 -37.66 -28.07 -32.03
N ASP A 27 -37.93 -29.38 -31.85
CA ASP A 27 -37.06 -30.59 -31.98
C ASP A 27 -36.38 -31.14 -30.70
N ASP A 28 -37.09 -31.16 -29.56
CA ASP A 28 -36.72 -31.90 -28.32
C ASP A 28 -35.31 -31.62 -27.74
N VAL A 29 -34.60 -30.62 -28.27
CA VAL A 29 -33.35 -30.09 -27.74
C VAL A 29 -33.60 -28.66 -27.26
N VAL A 30 -33.69 -28.51 -25.94
CA VAL A 30 -33.90 -27.21 -25.30
C VAL A 30 -32.57 -26.47 -25.23
N HIS A 31 -32.43 -25.39 -26.00
CA HIS A 31 -31.35 -24.42 -25.79
C HIS A 31 -31.87 -23.24 -24.95
N PRO A 32 -31.37 -23.05 -23.72
CA PRO A 32 -31.74 -21.89 -22.92
C PRO A 32 -31.15 -20.64 -23.56
N VAL A 33 -31.99 -19.77 -24.10
CA VAL A 33 -31.58 -18.41 -24.46
C VAL A 33 -32.02 -17.48 -23.34
N ARG A 34 -31.09 -17.20 -22.43
CA ARG A 34 -31.18 -16.06 -21.53
C ARG A 34 -30.97 -14.82 -22.41
N LEU A 35 -32.02 -14.07 -22.73
CA LEU A 35 -31.81 -12.74 -23.30
C LEU A 35 -31.22 -11.89 -22.17
N GLY A 36 -29.94 -11.55 -22.27
CA GLY A 36 -29.33 -10.66 -21.29
C GLY A 36 -29.91 -9.24 -21.42
N ASN A 37 -29.27 -8.27 -20.77
CA ASN A 37 -29.74 -6.89 -20.75
C ASN A 37 -30.04 -6.40 -22.18
N MET A 38 -31.28 -5.97 -22.43
CA MET A 38 -31.66 -5.28 -23.65
C MET A 38 -30.85 -3.99 -23.70
N LEU A 39 -29.88 -3.94 -24.62
CA LEU A 39 -28.90 -2.86 -24.69
C LEU A 39 -29.48 -1.62 -25.37
N ASP A 40 -30.29 -1.82 -26.40
CA ASP A 40 -30.82 -0.74 -27.24
C ASP A 40 -32.02 -1.23 -28.06
N VAL A 41 -32.95 -0.32 -28.34
CA VAL A 41 -34.13 -0.56 -29.17
C VAL A 41 -34.18 0.55 -30.21
N LYS A 42 -33.80 0.23 -31.46
CA LYS A 42 -33.75 1.20 -32.55
C LYS A 42 -34.98 1.10 -33.43
N SER A 43 -35.71 2.21 -33.50
CA SER A 43 -36.81 2.38 -34.44
C SER A 43 -36.28 2.87 -35.79
N TYR A 44 -36.67 2.16 -36.85
CA TYR A 44 -36.55 2.58 -38.22
C TYR A 44 -37.96 2.74 -38.79
N PRO A 45 -38.14 3.49 -39.90
CA PRO A 45 -39.45 3.79 -40.44
C PRO A 45 -40.38 2.58 -40.64
N ASN A 46 -39.82 1.39 -40.88
CA ASN A 46 -40.62 0.19 -41.20
C ASN A 46 -40.25 -1.03 -40.32
N ARG A 47 -39.41 -0.86 -39.30
CA ARG A 47 -38.98 -1.96 -38.42
C ARG A 47 -38.42 -1.47 -37.10
N LEU A 48 -38.50 -2.34 -36.11
CA LEU A 48 -37.89 -2.18 -34.80
C LEU A 48 -36.77 -3.21 -34.67
N GLU A 49 -35.57 -2.73 -34.35
CA GLU A 49 -34.39 -3.58 -34.08
C GLU A 49 -34.10 -3.58 -32.58
N CYS A 50 -34.13 -4.77 -31.97
CA CYS A 50 -33.71 -4.96 -30.59
C CYS A 50 -32.26 -5.45 -30.55
N ARG A 51 -31.40 -4.77 -29.78
CA ARG A 51 -30.01 -5.18 -29.54
C ARG A 51 -29.89 -5.70 -28.12
N ILE A 52 -29.39 -6.91 -27.97
CA ILE A 52 -29.39 -7.62 -26.69
C ILE A 52 -27.95 -8.10 -26.40
N SER A 53 -27.49 -7.90 -25.17
CA SER A 53 -26.19 -8.42 -24.72
C SER A 53 -26.32 -9.85 -24.25
N CYS A 54 -25.53 -10.77 -24.80
CA CYS A 54 -25.45 -12.15 -24.31
C CYS A 54 -24.17 -12.41 -23.49
N GLN A 55 -23.41 -11.37 -23.16
CA GLN A 55 -22.03 -11.50 -22.69
C GLN A 55 -21.91 -12.06 -21.26
N GLU A 56 -22.84 -11.72 -20.38
CA GLU A 56 -22.91 -12.27 -19.02
C GLU A 56 -23.29 -13.76 -19.01
N PHE A 57 -24.02 -14.22 -20.02
CA PHE A 57 -24.35 -15.63 -20.19
C PHE A 57 -23.13 -16.44 -20.64
N VAL A 58 -22.41 -15.96 -21.66
CA VAL A 58 -21.21 -16.62 -22.18
C VAL A 58 -20.12 -16.68 -21.11
N SER A 59 -19.99 -15.64 -20.28
CA SER A 59 -18.99 -15.58 -19.19
C SER A 59 -19.15 -16.69 -18.15
N ASN A 60 -20.37 -17.22 -17.98
CA ASN A 60 -20.74 -18.19 -16.96
C ASN A 60 -21.00 -19.61 -17.52
N ALA A 61 -20.87 -19.80 -18.83
CA ALA A 61 -21.05 -21.09 -19.49
C ALA A 61 -19.77 -21.96 -19.41
N GLU A 62 -19.86 -23.25 -19.77
CA GLU A 62 -18.69 -24.13 -19.77
C GLU A 62 -17.60 -23.65 -20.76
N PRO A 63 -16.31 -23.82 -20.44
CA PRO A 63 -15.20 -23.26 -21.21
C PRO A 63 -15.23 -23.57 -22.72
N ASP A 64 -15.65 -24.78 -23.07
CA ASP A 64 -15.73 -25.23 -24.47
C ASP A 64 -16.80 -24.47 -25.25
N PHE A 65 -17.93 -24.15 -24.60
CA PHE A 65 -18.99 -23.31 -25.17
C PHE A 65 -18.54 -21.84 -25.31
N GLN A 66 -17.79 -21.32 -24.32
CA GLN A 66 -17.22 -19.97 -24.40
C GLN A 66 -16.26 -19.83 -25.59
N SER A 67 -15.42 -20.85 -25.81
CA SER A 67 -14.45 -20.87 -26.90
C SER A 67 -15.14 -20.96 -28.27
N TRP A 68 -16.14 -21.84 -28.41
CA TRP A 68 -16.95 -21.95 -29.64
C TRP A 68 -17.71 -20.65 -29.96
N PHE A 69 -18.29 -20.00 -28.95
CA PHE A 69 -19.04 -18.75 -29.12
C PHE A 69 -18.13 -17.60 -29.58
N ASN A 70 -16.94 -17.47 -28.98
CA ASN A 70 -15.96 -16.43 -29.34
C ASN A 70 -15.37 -16.62 -30.74
N GLU A 71 -15.21 -17.87 -31.20
CA GLU A 71 -14.76 -18.17 -32.56
C GLU A 71 -15.87 -17.94 -33.61
N SER A 72 -17.13 -18.23 -33.27
CA SER A 72 -18.26 -18.16 -34.21
C SER A 72 -18.88 -16.77 -34.35
N TYR A 73 -18.79 -15.92 -33.31
CA TYR A 73 -19.39 -14.57 -33.29
C TYR A 73 -18.34 -13.51 -32.90
N GLN A 74 -17.67 -12.93 -33.90
CA GLN A 74 -16.64 -11.89 -33.68
C GLN A 74 -17.18 -10.52 -33.21
N TYR A 75 -18.51 -10.33 -33.24
CA TYR A 75 -19.22 -9.14 -32.76
C TYR A 75 -20.51 -9.57 -32.05
N PRO A 76 -21.03 -8.80 -31.06
CA PRO A 76 -22.20 -9.21 -30.27
C PRO A 76 -23.40 -9.50 -31.19
N PRO A 77 -24.06 -10.66 -31.06
CA PRO A 77 -25.05 -11.12 -32.01
C PRO A 77 -26.30 -10.23 -31.98
N ILE A 78 -26.76 -9.79 -33.16
CA ILE A 78 -28.04 -9.09 -33.34
C ILE A 78 -29.10 -10.15 -33.57
N LEU A 79 -29.97 -10.38 -32.59
CA LEU A 79 -31.06 -11.36 -32.64
C LEU A 79 -32.34 -10.69 -33.18
N GLY A 80 -32.41 -10.49 -34.50
CA GLY A 80 -33.65 -10.26 -35.25
C GLY A 80 -34.27 -8.85 -35.19
N ALA A 81 -34.95 -8.47 -36.29
CA ALA A 81 -35.70 -7.21 -36.43
C ALA A 81 -37.19 -7.51 -36.59
N ILE A 82 -38.05 -6.89 -35.78
CA ILE A 82 -39.51 -7.07 -35.83
C ILE A 82 -40.10 -5.91 -36.62
N SER A 83 -40.89 -6.19 -37.67
CA SER A 83 -41.56 -5.14 -38.44
C SER A 83 -42.90 -4.79 -37.77
N LEU A 84 -43.09 -3.53 -37.38
CA LEU A 84 -44.37 -3.03 -36.85
C LEU A 84 -45.03 -2.08 -37.86
N PRO A 85 -46.37 -2.01 -37.92
CA PRO A 85 -47.09 -1.12 -38.82
C PRO A 85 -46.93 0.37 -38.46
N ASP A 86 -46.87 1.22 -39.49
CA ASP A 86 -46.40 2.62 -39.51
C ASP A 86 -47.12 3.63 -38.57
N GLU A 87 -48.20 3.25 -37.88
CA GLU A 87 -49.15 4.24 -37.32
C GLU A 87 -48.94 4.61 -35.84
N ILE A 88 -47.95 4.05 -35.12
CA ILE A 88 -47.83 4.25 -33.65
C ILE A 88 -46.38 4.42 -33.20
N LEU A 89 -45.75 5.55 -33.56
CA LEU A 89 -44.42 5.92 -33.05
C LEU A 89 -44.44 7.32 -32.44
N SER A 90 -44.90 7.40 -31.18
CA SER A 90 -44.58 8.50 -30.27
C SER A 90 -44.13 7.89 -28.93
N PHE A 91 -42.86 8.04 -28.58
CA PHE A 91 -42.32 7.51 -27.33
C PHE A 91 -42.54 8.48 -26.15
N SER A 92 -43.06 7.95 -25.05
CA SER A 92 -42.90 8.43 -23.67
C SER A 92 -42.11 7.39 -22.87
N GLU A 93 -41.31 7.81 -21.90
CA GLU A 93 -40.35 6.99 -21.13
C GLU A 93 -40.95 5.90 -20.22
N ASN A 94 -42.28 5.67 -20.25
CA ASN A 94 -42.94 4.60 -19.48
C ASN A 94 -43.64 3.63 -20.43
N VAL A 95 -43.38 2.33 -20.29
CA VAL A 95 -44.14 1.29 -21.01
C VAL A 95 -45.48 1.11 -20.29
N SER A 96 -46.53 1.77 -20.79
CA SER A 96 -47.88 1.55 -20.27
C SER A 96 -48.24 0.06 -20.31
N GLY A 97 -49.05 -0.43 -19.36
CA GLY A 97 -49.47 -1.83 -19.34
C GLY A 97 -50.10 -2.29 -20.67
N GLU A 98 -50.82 -1.40 -21.35
CA GLU A 98 -51.36 -1.65 -22.69
C GLU A 98 -50.28 -1.91 -23.75
N TYR A 99 -49.14 -1.19 -23.68
CA TYR A 99 -48.01 -1.39 -24.59
C TYR A 99 -47.24 -2.69 -24.28
N TRP A 100 -47.09 -3.06 -23.01
CA TRP A 100 -46.54 -4.36 -22.59
C TRP A 100 -47.36 -5.53 -23.17
N HIS A 101 -48.68 -5.51 -22.97
CA HIS A 101 -49.56 -6.56 -23.50
C HIS A 101 -49.50 -6.62 -25.04
N HIS A 102 -49.43 -5.48 -25.73
CA HIS A 102 -49.30 -5.46 -27.19
C HIS A 102 -47.99 -6.08 -27.68
N VAL A 103 -46.87 -5.78 -27.01
CA VAL A 103 -45.56 -6.38 -27.32
C VAL A 103 -45.58 -7.88 -27.04
N ALA A 104 -46.05 -8.31 -25.88
CA ALA A 104 -46.14 -9.72 -25.51
C ALA A 104 -47.04 -10.52 -26.48
N ARG A 105 -48.20 -10.00 -26.88
CA ARG A 105 -49.05 -10.61 -27.92
C ARG A 105 -48.38 -10.71 -29.28
N SER A 106 -47.70 -9.65 -29.71
CA SER A 106 -46.97 -9.64 -30.99
C SER A 106 -45.84 -10.68 -31.00
N LEU A 107 -45.23 -10.94 -29.86
CA LEU A 107 -44.20 -11.98 -29.70
C LEU A 107 -44.81 -13.39 -29.68
N CYS A 108 -45.99 -13.58 -29.08
CA CYS A 108 -46.72 -14.85 -29.14
C CYS A 108 -47.13 -15.25 -30.58
N GLN A 109 -47.25 -14.29 -31.50
CA GLN A 109 -47.54 -14.56 -32.92
C GLN A 109 -46.35 -15.16 -33.69
N LEU A 110 -45.13 -15.08 -33.14
CA LEU A 110 -43.96 -15.73 -33.72
C LEU A 110 -44.00 -17.22 -33.38
N GLU A 111 -43.89 -18.07 -34.39
CA GLU A 111 -43.93 -19.55 -34.24
C GLU A 111 -42.93 -20.04 -33.18
N SER A 112 -41.74 -19.44 -33.18
CA SER A 112 -40.66 -19.69 -32.23
C SER A 112 -40.99 -19.32 -30.78
N CYS A 113 -41.93 -18.42 -30.50
CA CYS A 113 -42.24 -17.99 -29.13
C CYS A 113 -43.70 -18.26 -28.74
N SER A 114 -44.43 -19.00 -29.59
CA SER A 114 -45.83 -19.40 -29.41
C SER A 114 -46.07 -20.24 -28.14
N ASN A 115 -45.01 -20.85 -27.61
CA ASN A 115 -45.05 -21.68 -26.41
C ASN A 115 -44.54 -21.00 -25.13
N THR A 116 -44.26 -19.70 -25.15
CA THR A 116 -43.75 -18.93 -24.02
C THR A 116 -44.86 -18.36 -23.12
N VAL A 117 -44.63 -18.33 -21.80
CA VAL A 117 -45.39 -17.51 -20.84
C VAL A 117 -44.63 -16.19 -20.62
N PHE A 118 -45.29 -15.06 -20.88
CA PHE A 118 -44.71 -13.74 -20.60
C PHE A 118 -45.26 -13.18 -19.30
N TRP A 119 -44.38 -12.63 -18.46
CA TRP A 119 -44.76 -12.06 -17.19
C TRP A 119 -43.83 -10.93 -16.75
N ARG A 120 -44.32 -10.06 -15.87
CA ARG A 120 -43.52 -9.03 -15.17
C ARG A 120 -44.01 -8.87 -13.73
N VAL A 121 -43.12 -8.48 -12.83
CA VAL A 121 -43.50 -8.01 -11.48
C VAL A 121 -44.01 -6.58 -11.60
N ILE A 122 -45.18 -6.30 -11.03
CA ILE A 122 -45.75 -4.94 -10.96
C ILE A 122 -45.34 -4.30 -9.64
N GLU A 123 -45.62 -4.96 -8.51
CA GLU A 123 -45.37 -4.42 -7.18
C GLU A 123 -45.33 -5.55 -6.13
N ILE A 124 -44.71 -5.27 -4.98
CA ILE A 124 -44.81 -6.09 -3.78
C ILE A 124 -45.42 -5.20 -2.69
N GLU A 125 -46.64 -5.52 -2.24
CA GLU A 125 -47.40 -4.71 -1.29
C GLU A 125 -47.66 -5.47 0.03
N GLY A 126 -47.80 -4.74 1.15
CA GLY A 126 -48.32 -5.28 2.41
C GLY A 126 -47.26 -5.63 3.46
N ASP A 127 -47.33 -4.95 4.61
CA ASP A 127 -46.34 -5.05 5.69
C ASP A 127 -46.54 -6.30 6.61
N GLU A 128 -47.79 -6.74 6.79
CA GLU A 128 -48.13 -7.89 7.66
C GLU A 128 -48.24 -9.21 6.88
N THR A 129 -48.78 -9.16 5.67
CA THR A 129 -48.87 -10.29 4.73
C THR A 129 -48.40 -9.82 3.36
N PRO A 130 -47.14 -10.07 2.97
CA PRO A 130 -46.61 -9.59 1.71
C PRO A 130 -47.37 -10.20 0.54
N GLN A 131 -47.74 -9.36 -0.42
CA GLN A 131 -48.49 -9.70 -1.62
C GLN A 131 -47.65 -9.35 -2.84
N LEU A 132 -47.32 -10.36 -3.64
CA LEU A 132 -46.61 -10.20 -4.90
C LEU A 132 -47.62 -10.01 -6.03
N ILE A 133 -47.57 -8.88 -6.74
CA ILE A 133 -48.45 -8.57 -7.87
C ILE A 133 -47.69 -8.82 -9.18
N LEU A 134 -48.20 -9.74 -10.01
CA LEU A 134 -47.61 -10.16 -11.28
C LEU A 134 -48.56 -9.85 -12.45
N ASP A 135 -48.04 -9.30 -13.53
CA ASP A 135 -48.78 -9.15 -14.78
C ASP A 135 -48.45 -10.30 -15.73
N LEU A 136 -49.44 -11.06 -16.20
CA LEU A 136 -49.26 -12.21 -17.10
C LEU A 136 -49.89 -11.96 -18.48
N GLU A 137 -49.16 -12.29 -19.55
CA GLU A 137 -49.68 -12.33 -20.92
C GLU A 137 -49.33 -13.66 -21.61
N ASN A 138 -50.35 -14.36 -22.10
CA ASN A 138 -50.20 -15.65 -22.77
C ASN A 138 -51.42 -15.97 -23.65
N GLU A 139 -51.50 -15.36 -24.83
CA GLU A 139 -52.70 -15.39 -25.67
C GLU A 139 -52.93 -16.74 -26.38
N PHE A 140 -51.91 -17.61 -26.52
CA PHE A 140 -51.96 -18.83 -27.34
C PHE A 140 -52.00 -20.16 -26.57
N ALA A 141 -51.86 -20.16 -25.24
CA ALA A 141 -51.84 -21.40 -24.44
C ALA A 141 -53.17 -22.18 -24.43
N ALA A 142 -54.29 -21.58 -24.82
CA ALA A 142 -55.60 -22.24 -24.85
C ALA A 142 -55.75 -23.38 -25.89
N LYS A 143 -54.73 -23.63 -26.74
CA LYS A 143 -54.78 -24.65 -27.81
C LYS A 143 -53.78 -25.81 -27.67
N GLY A 144 -52.98 -25.86 -26.60
CA GLY A 144 -52.02 -26.93 -26.33
C GLY A 144 -52.51 -27.98 -25.32
N SER A 145 -52.01 -29.21 -25.41
CA SER A 145 -52.39 -30.36 -24.56
C SER A 145 -51.80 -30.35 -23.14
N HIS A 146 -51.04 -29.32 -22.75
CA HIS A 146 -50.39 -29.22 -21.44
C HIS A 146 -50.67 -27.86 -20.78
N ARG A 147 -51.29 -27.90 -19.59
CA ARG A 147 -51.60 -26.74 -18.74
C ARG A 147 -50.30 -26.10 -18.26
N LYS A 148 -50.10 -24.81 -18.56
CA LYS A 148 -48.89 -24.05 -18.18
C LYS A 148 -49.10 -23.31 -16.87
N GLN A 149 -48.14 -23.42 -15.95
CA GLN A 149 -48.24 -22.82 -14.61
C GLN A 149 -46.94 -22.10 -14.25
N LEU A 150 -47.05 -21.01 -13.47
CA LEU A 150 -45.93 -20.39 -12.78
C LEU A 150 -45.86 -20.95 -11.35
N GLN A 151 -44.68 -21.36 -10.93
CA GLN A 151 -44.37 -21.85 -9.60
C GLN A 151 -43.54 -20.79 -8.88
N ILE A 152 -43.93 -20.49 -7.65
CA ILE A 152 -43.12 -19.70 -6.72
C ILE A 152 -42.50 -20.68 -5.75
N ILE A 153 -41.18 -20.69 -5.70
CA ILE A 153 -40.37 -21.69 -5.00
C ILE A 153 -39.56 -20.96 -3.95
N ASP A 154 -39.49 -21.47 -2.72
CA ASP A 154 -38.56 -20.96 -1.71
C ASP A 154 -37.12 -21.32 -2.12
N SER A 155 -36.25 -20.33 -2.29
CA SER A 155 -34.88 -20.55 -2.79
C SER A 155 -34.03 -21.37 -1.81
N ASP A 156 -34.33 -21.30 -0.52
CA ASP A 156 -33.52 -21.94 0.53
C ASP A 156 -33.97 -23.39 0.76
N THR A 157 -35.28 -23.66 0.69
CA THR A 157 -35.82 -25.01 0.91
C THR A 157 -36.12 -25.79 -0.37
N GLY A 158 -36.29 -25.09 -1.50
CA GLY A 158 -36.70 -25.68 -2.78
C GLY A 158 -38.19 -26.07 -2.83
N ASP A 159 -38.97 -25.69 -1.82
CA ASP A 159 -40.39 -26.02 -1.71
C ASP A 159 -41.24 -25.11 -2.59
N ILE A 160 -42.26 -25.68 -3.26
CA ILE A 160 -43.22 -24.90 -4.02
C ILE A 160 -44.20 -24.25 -3.05
N ILE A 161 -44.12 -22.92 -2.93
CA ILE A 161 -44.99 -22.11 -2.08
C ILE A 161 -46.34 -21.87 -2.74
N LYS A 162 -46.33 -21.58 -4.03
CA LYS A 162 -47.56 -21.36 -4.81
C LYS A 162 -47.42 -21.82 -6.25
N GLN A 163 -48.53 -22.24 -6.83
CA GLN A 163 -48.68 -22.46 -8.27
C GLN A 163 -49.81 -21.60 -8.80
N VAL A 164 -49.54 -20.87 -9.88
CA VAL A 164 -50.46 -19.95 -10.54
C VAL A 164 -50.68 -20.44 -11.96
N ASP A 165 -51.94 -20.59 -12.36
CA ASP A 165 -52.27 -20.96 -13.74
C ASP A 165 -52.02 -19.78 -14.67
N ALA A 166 -51.14 -19.97 -15.67
CA ALA A 166 -50.74 -18.94 -16.62
C ALA A 166 -51.76 -18.69 -17.75
N GLU A 167 -52.96 -19.27 -17.64
CA GLU A 167 -54.04 -19.20 -18.63
C GLU A 167 -55.04 -18.06 -18.34
N ARG A 168 -54.88 -17.35 -17.22
CA ARG A 168 -55.65 -16.15 -16.90
C ARG A 168 -54.82 -14.93 -17.22
N SER A 169 -55.21 -14.24 -18.29
CA SER A 169 -54.68 -12.92 -18.64
C SER A 169 -55.14 -11.91 -17.60
N HIS A 170 -54.20 -11.08 -17.15
CA HIS A 170 -54.32 -9.93 -16.24
C HIS A 170 -53.79 -10.18 -14.82
N GLU A 171 -53.25 -9.10 -14.28
CA GLU A 171 -52.72 -8.88 -12.94
C GLU A 171 -53.18 -9.90 -11.89
N ILE A 172 -52.21 -10.61 -11.32
CA ILE A 172 -52.40 -11.65 -10.33
C ILE A 172 -51.67 -11.26 -9.06
N THR A 173 -52.42 -11.21 -7.97
CA THR A 173 -51.88 -11.04 -6.63
C THR A 173 -51.64 -12.40 -5.99
N VAL A 174 -50.43 -12.62 -5.47
CA VAL A 174 -50.04 -13.84 -4.77
C VAL A 174 -49.64 -13.49 -3.35
N GLU A 175 -50.39 -14.01 -2.38
CA GLU A 175 -50.03 -13.93 -0.96
C GLU A 175 -48.78 -14.77 -0.68
N MET A 176 -47.78 -14.14 -0.07
CA MET A 176 -46.50 -14.73 0.26
C MET A 176 -46.43 -15.04 1.77
N PRO A 177 -45.67 -16.07 2.19
CA PRO A 177 -45.56 -16.44 3.59
C PRO A 177 -44.99 -15.27 4.42
N SER A 178 -45.71 -14.87 5.47
CA SER A 178 -45.25 -13.85 6.42
C SER A 178 -44.16 -14.42 7.33
N LEU A 179 -42.91 -13.99 7.17
CA LEU A 179 -41.76 -14.53 7.90
C LEU A 179 -40.94 -13.42 8.56
N ALA A 180 -40.39 -13.70 9.73
CA ALA A 180 -39.63 -12.74 10.56
C ALA A 180 -38.22 -12.41 10.01
N MET A 181 -37.81 -13.04 8.90
CA MET A 181 -36.51 -12.86 8.23
C MET A 181 -36.76 -12.74 6.73
N SER A 182 -35.92 -11.99 6.02
CA SER A 182 -36.04 -11.93 4.56
C SER A 182 -35.87 -13.33 3.97
N ARG A 183 -36.67 -13.63 2.95
CA ARG A 183 -36.55 -14.89 2.21
C ARG A 183 -36.54 -14.64 0.72
N CYS A 184 -35.66 -15.37 0.05
CA CYS A 184 -35.58 -15.38 -1.39
C CYS A 184 -36.55 -16.43 -1.96
N TYR A 185 -37.30 -16.01 -2.97
CA TYR A 185 -38.19 -16.87 -3.72
C TYR A 185 -37.81 -16.86 -5.20
N GLU A 186 -37.91 -18.01 -5.86
CA GLU A 186 -37.68 -18.19 -7.29
C GLU A 186 -39.01 -18.35 -8.01
N ILE A 187 -39.25 -17.53 -9.04
CA ILE A 187 -40.37 -17.73 -9.97
C ILE A 187 -39.89 -18.59 -11.14
N ALA A 188 -40.56 -19.70 -11.39
CA ALA A 188 -40.24 -20.65 -12.46
C ALA A 188 -41.48 -21.13 -13.20
N SER A 189 -41.38 -21.35 -14.51
CA SER A 189 -42.48 -21.94 -15.29
C SER A 189 -42.46 -23.47 -15.24
N TYR A 190 -43.62 -24.11 -15.06
CA TYR A 190 -43.82 -25.56 -15.10
C TYR A 190 -44.54 -25.97 -16.40
N PRO A 191 -44.17 -27.10 -17.05
CA PRO A 191 -43.37 -28.24 -16.54
C PRO A 191 -41.84 -28.13 -16.60
N ILE A 192 -41.27 -27.08 -17.18
CA ILE A 192 -39.84 -27.02 -17.51
C ILE A 192 -39.07 -26.18 -16.48
N ARG A 193 -38.80 -26.75 -15.30
CA ARG A 193 -38.05 -26.08 -14.20
C ARG A 193 -36.60 -25.74 -14.54
N HIS A 194 -35.94 -26.57 -15.36
CA HIS A 194 -34.50 -26.46 -15.62
C HIS A 194 -34.14 -25.44 -16.71
N SER A 195 -35.13 -24.78 -17.31
CA SER A 195 -34.96 -23.92 -18.49
C SER A 195 -35.65 -22.57 -18.37
N SER A 196 -36.38 -22.32 -17.28
CA SER A 196 -36.98 -21.02 -16.97
C SER A 196 -35.95 -20.08 -16.34
N LEU A 197 -35.98 -18.78 -16.66
CA LEU A 197 -35.26 -17.78 -15.85
C LEU A 197 -35.85 -17.84 -14.45
N MET A 198 -35.05 -18.27 -13.49
CA MET A 198 -35.41 -18.19 -12.08
C MET A 198 -35.14 -16.76 -11.66
N GLU A 199 -36.19 -15.94 -11.63
CA GLU A 199 -36.09 -14.62 -11.03
C GLU A 199 -36.12 -14.80 -9.52
N LYS A 200 -35.05 -14.34 -8.86
CA LYS A 200 -34.96 -14.32 -7.41
C LYS A 200 -35.57 -13.04 -6.90
N ILE A 201 -36.62 -13.18 -6.12
CA ILE A 201 -37.32 -12.09 -5.46
C ILE A 201 -37.06 -12.25 -3.97
N GLU A 202 -36.40 -11.27 -3.38
CA GLU A 202 -36.26 -11.21 -1.93
C GLU A 202 -37.47 -10.50 -1.35
N ILE A 203 -38.20 -11.19 -0.48
CA ILE A 203 -39.29 -10.59 0.28
C ILE A 203 -38.72 -10.15 1.63
N PRO A 204 -38.85 -8.85 1.98
CA PRO A 204 -38.34 -8.33 3.24
C PRO A 204 -39.06 -8.97 4.44
N PRO A 205 -38.41 -9.01 5.63
CA PRO A 205 -39.00 -9.58 6.83
C PRO A 205 -40.27 -8.82 7.24
N CYS A 206 -41.33 -9.56 7.58
CA CYS A 206 -42.50 -8.99 8.22
C CYS A 206 -42.13 -8.50 9.62
N THR A 207 -42.64 -7.33 9.99
CA THR A 207 -42.54 -6.82 11.36
C THR A 207 -43.46 -7.62 12.28
N MET A 208 -42.96 -8.75 12.80
CA MET A 208 -43.64 -9.51 13.85
C MET A 208 -43.55 -8.70 15.15
N LEU A 209 -44.60 -7.94 15.47
CA LEU A 209 -44.78 -7.41 16.83
C LEU A 209 -44.87 -8.59 17.82
N PRO A 210 -44.26 -8.50 19.03
CA PRO A 210 -44.43 -9.54 20.03
C PRO A 210 -45.91 -9.64 20.44
N SER A 211 -46.40 -10.88 20.59
CA SER A 211 -47.76 -11.17 21.02
C SER A 211 -47.97 -10.76 22.49
N GLU A 212 -48.32 -9.50 22.72
CA GLU A 212 -49.01 -9.04 23.92
C GLU A 212 -50.38 -8.47 23.56
N GLN A 213 -51.38 -8.95 24.29
CA GLN A 213 -52.77 -8.54 24.21
C GLN A 213 -52.91 -7.02 24.29
N ILE A 214 -53.37 -6.40 23.20
CA ILE A 214 -54.04 -5.12 23.26
C ILE A 214 -55.37 -5.30 22.56
N ASP A 215 -56.45 -5.16 23.34
CA ASP A 215 -57.81 -5.02 22.85
C ASP A 215 -57.83 -4.01 21.70
N THR A 216 -58.10 -4.49 20.49
CA THR A 216 -58.30 -3.65 19.30
C THR A 216 -59.70 -3.07 19.34
N SER A 217 -59.84 -2.00 20.11
CA SER A 217 -60.82 -0.96 19.85
C SER A 217 -60.05 0.36 19.81
N ASP A 218 -60.02 0.97 18.62
CA ASP A 218 -59.43 2.27 18.26
C ASP A 218 -58.03 2.26 17.64
N LEU A 219 -57.92 1.88 16.36
CA LEU A 219 -56.91 2.40 15.43
C LEU A 219 -57.39 2.21 13.98
N ILE A 220 -58.48 2.87 13.64
CA ILE A 220 -58.71 3.31 12.26
C ILE A 220 -57.66 4.41 12.03
N VAL A 221 -56.49 4.04 11.50
CA VAL A 221 -55.58 5.04 10.91
C VAL A 221 -56.33 5.59 9.71
N ASP A 222 -56.79 6.83 9.87
CA ASP A 222 -57.65 7.54 8.93
C ASP A 222 -57.03 7.50 7.53
N THR A 223 -57.74 6.88 6.59
CA THR A 223 -57.31 6.76 5.19
C THR A 223 -57.09 8.14 4.56
N ASN A 224 -57.75 9.18 5.11
CA ASN A 224 -57.54 10.58 4.75
C ASN A 224 -56.16 11.14 5.17
N ASP A 225 -55.59 10.65 6.27
CA ASP A 225 -54.27 11.11 6.76
C ASP A 225 -53.15 10.60 5.84
N ARG A 226 -53.25 9.34 5.38
CA ARG A 226 -52.39 8.75 4.33
C ARG A 226 -52.51 9.49 3.00
N ILE A 227 -53.73 9.84 2.56
CA ILE A 227 -53.97 10.60 1.32
C ILE A 227 -53.39 12.02 1.44
N SER A 228 -53.54 12.67 2.60
CA SER A 228 -53.03 14.02 2.86
C SER A 228 -51.49 14.06 2.87
N GLN A 229 -50.84 13.08 3.50
CA GLN A 229 -49.38 12.93 3.47
C GLN A 229 -48.87 12.73 2.03
N LYS A 230 -49.50 11.86 1.24
CA LYS A 230 -49.12 11.61 -0.16
C LYS A 230 -49.31 12.85 -1.06
N ALA A 231 -50.35 13.65 -0.81
CA ALA A 231 -50.59 14.90 -1.53
C ALA A 231 -49.57 16.00 -1.16
N VAL A 232 -49.22 16.12 0.12
CA VAL A 232 -48.23 17.09 0.59
C VAL A 232 -46.82 16.74 0.14
N ARG A 233 -46.46 15.46 0.09
CA ARG A 233 -45.20 14.99 -0.51
C ARG A 233 -45.08 15.41 -1.97
N LYS A 234 -46.10 15.14 -2.79
CA LYS A 234 -46.11 15.60 -4.20
C LYS A 234 -46.06 17.12 -4.35
N LEU A 235 -46.70 17.85 -3.44
CA LEU A 235 -46.67 19.32 -3.44
C LEU A 235 -45.28 19.84 -3.06
N TRP A 236 -44.64 19.23 -2.06
CA TRP A 236 -43.29 19.57 -1.63
C TRP A 236 -42.25 19.26 -2.69
N GLU A 237 -42.30 18.06 -3.30
CA GLU A 237 -41.47 17.69 -4.44
C GLU A 237 -41.63 18.68 -5.60
N HIS A 238 -42.85 19.17 -5.83
CA HIS A 238 -43.13 20.17 -6.85
C HIS A 238 -42.56 21.55 -6.47
N ILE A 239 -42.62 21.96 -5.21
CA ILE A 239 -42.00 23.19 -4.75
C ILE A 239 -40.48 23.07 -4.90
N ASP A 240 -39.86 22.02 -4.33
CA ASP A 240 -38.41 21.85 -4.35
C ASP A 240 -37.81 21.78 -5.76
N LYS A 241 -38.49 21.08 -6.69
CA LYS A 241 -38.03 20.91 -8.07
C LYS A 241 -38.18 22.16 -8.95
N TYR A 242 -39.13 23.05 -8.64
CA TYR A 242 -39.48 24.17 -9.54
C TYR A 242 -39.13 25.56 -9.02
N THR A 243 -38.94 25.77 -7.71
CA THR A 243 -38.69 27.13 -7.19
C THR A 243 -37.22 27.48 -6.97
N ASN A 244 -36.28 26.53 -7.09
CA ASN A 244 -34.85 26.77 -6.84
C ASN A 244 -34.64 27.54 -5.52
N THR A 245 -35.45 27.16 -4.52
CA THR A 245 -35.66 27.91 -3.29
C THR A 245 -34.35 27.97 -2.52
N ASP A 246 -33.97 29.16 -2.03
CA ASP A 246 -32.79 29.26 -1.19
C ASP A 246 -32.97 28.45 0.11
N LEU A 247 -31.85 28.04 0.71
CA LEU A 247 -31.85 27.16 1.88
C LEU A 247 -32.61 27.78 3.07
N GLU A 248 -32.60 29.11 3.21
CA GLU A 248 -33.28 29.83 4.28
C GLU A 248 -34.81 29.74 4.14
N THR A 249 -35.33 29.99 2.94
CA THR A 249 -36.76 29.85 2.65
C THR A 249 -37.20 28.39 2.75
N ARG A 250 -36.35 27.44 2.32
CA ARG A 250 -36.63 26.00 2.48
C ARG A 250 -36.80 25.62 3.95
N ILE A 251 -35.89 26.09 4.82
CA ILE A 251 -35.98 25.89 6.27
C ILE A 251 -37.26 26.51 6.82
N GLU A 252 -37.57 27.75 6.46
CA GLU A 252 -38.76 28.45 6.95
C GLU A 252 -40.05 27.70 6.57
N LEU A 253 -40.19 27.31 5.30
CA LEU A 253 -41.35 26.57 4.80
C LEU A 253 -41.51 25.23 5.51
N LEU A 254 -40.44 24.44 5.60
CA LEU A 254 -40.48 23.13 6.23
C LEU A 254 -40.78 23.23 7.73
N SER A 255 -40.07 24.09 8.46
CA SER A 255 -40.15 24.16 9.93
C SER A 255 -41.43 24.81 10.45
N TYR A 256 -41.94 25.85 9.81
CA TYR A 256 -43.09 26.62 10.31
C TYR A 256 -44.43 26.24 9.69
N TYR A 257 -44.44 25.72 8.46
CA TYR A 257 -45.68 25.54 7.70
C TYR A 257 -45.98 24.07 7.38
N VAL A 258 -44.96 23.29 6.98
CA VAL A 258 -45.16 21.91 6.54
C VAL A 258 -45.11 20.93 7.72
N LEU A 259 -44.00 20.85 8.44
CA LEU A 259 -43.81 19.86 9.53
C LEU A 259 -44.80 19.99 10.69
N PRO A 260 -45.23 21.18 11.15
CA PRO A 260 -46.27 21.29 12.17
C PRO A 260 -47.60 20.65 11.75
N SER A 261 -47.87 20.59 10.44
CA SER A 261 -49.05 19.94 9.87
C SER A 261 -48.85 18.43 9.69
N PHE A 262 -47.60 17.95 9.61
CA PHE A 262 -47.25 16.54 9.40
C PHE A 262 -46.09 16.09 10.32
N PRO A 263 -46.24 16.14 11.66
CA PRO A 263 -45.14 15.98 12.60
C PRO A 263 -44.57 14.56 12.68
N LYS A 264 -45.21 13.58 12.01
CA LYS A 264 -44.81 12.17 12.00
C LYS A 264 -44.17 11.73 10.67
N ASP A 265 -44.08 12.62 9.68
CA ASP A 265 -43.50 12.28 8.38
C ASP A 265 -41.96 12.36 8.45
N VAL A 266 -41.31 11.20 8.50
CA VAL A 266 -39.85 11.08 8.70
C VAL A 266 -39.07 11.69 7.54
N ASP A 267 -39.55 11.53 6.30
CA ASP A 267 -38.87 12.05 5.11
C ASP A 267 -38.76 13.59 5.17
N LEU A 268 -39.83 14.27 5.61
CA LEU A 268 -39.85 15.72 5.77
C LEU A 268 -38.95 16.20 6.93
N VAL A 269 -38.82 15.38 7.99
CA VAL A 269 -37.89 15.66 9.10
C VAL A 269 -36.44 15.55 8.64
N GLU A 270 -36.11 14.51 7.86
CA GLU A 270 -34.78 14.33 7.26
C GLU A 270 -34.43 15.44 6.28
N ASP A 271 -35.38 15.87 5.46
CA ASP A 271 -35.24 17.00 4.54
C ASP A 271 -34.94 18.31 5.28
N LEU A 272 -35.66 18.58 6.37
CA LEU A 272 -35.42 19.76 7.20
C LEU A 272 -34.06 19.68 7.89
N ALA A 273 -33.69 18.52 8.44
CA ALA A 273 -32.39 18.33 9.08
C ALA A 273 -31.24 18.53 8.10
N THR A 274 -31.37 18.00 6.88
CA THR A 274 -30.41 18.21 5.79
C THR A 274 -30.29 19.68 5.42
N ALA A 275 -31.41 20.40 5.35
CA ALA A 275 -31.41 21.84 5.06
C ALA A 275 -30.73 22.63 6.18
N TYR A 276 -31.02 22.33 7.46
CA TYR A 276 -30.35 22.94 8.61
C TYR A 276 -28.84 22.71 8.58
N PHE A 277 -28.40 21.48 8.35
CA PHE A 277 -26.98 21.15 8.32
C PHE A 277 -26.26 21.91 7.19
N LYS A 278 -26.84 21.93 5.97
CA LYS A 278 -26.29 22.69 4.83
C LYS A 278 -26.26 24.20 5.05
N TYR A 279 -27.20 24.74 5.83
CA TYR A 279 -27.22 26.17 6.21
C TYR A 279 -26.25 26.50 7.36
N GLY A 280 -25.56 25.51 7.94
CA GLY A 280 -24.60 25.72 9.04
C GLY A 280 -25.24 25.69 10.43
N ARG A 281 -26.36 24.97 10.60
CA ARG A 281 -27.13 24.81 11.84
C ARG A 281 -27.16 23.33 12.31
N PRO A 282 -26.02 22.75 12.72
CA PRO A 282 -25.92 21.33 13.04
C PRO A 282 -26.65 20.95 14.35
N GLU A 283 -26.80 21.87 15.31
CA GLU A 283 -27.53 21.62 16.56
C GLU A 283 -29.03 21.47 16.31
N GLU A 284 -29.58 22.29 15.42
CA GLU A 284 -30.97 22.17 14.97
C GLU A 284 -31.19 20.88 14.19
N ALA A 285 -30.28 20.53 13.27
CA ALA A 285 -30.34 19.25 12.54
C ALA A 285 -30.32 18.04 13.50
N TYR A 286 -29.40 18.03 14.46
CA TYR A 286 -29.30 16.97 15.47
C TYR A 286 -30.58 16.87 16.32
N ASN A 287 -31.11 18.01 16.80
CA ASN A 287 -32.31 18.02 17.62
C ASN A 287 -33.57 17.53 16.88
N GLN A 288 -33.64 17.72 15.56
CA GLN A 288 -34.74 17.17 14.75
C GLN A 288 -34.68 15.64 14.65
N LEU A 289 -33.48 15.07 14.47
CA LEU A 289 -33.31 13.65 14.19
C LEU A 289 -33.15 12.79 15.46
N ARG A 290 -32.55 13.30 16.54
CA ARG A 290 -32.24 12.50 17.75
C ARG A 290 -33.44 11.85 18.44
N CYS A 291 -34.63 12.43 18.25
CA CYS A 291 -35.87 11.96 18.87
C CYS A 291 -36.67 11.01 17.97
N GLN A 292 -36.21 10.76 16.75
CA GLN A 292 -36.85 9.84 15.83
C GLN A 292 -36.48 8.39 16.18
N ASP A 293 -37.38 7.47 15.84
CA ASP A 293 -37.10 6.03 15.90
C ASP A 293 -36.03 5.69 14.84
N LEU A 294 -34.88 5.20 15.30
CA LEU A 294 -33.73 4.87 14.45
C LEU A 294 -34.09 3.91 13.31
N ASN A 295 -35.00 2.97 13.56
CA ASN A 295 -35.41 1.99 12.55
C ASN A 295 -36.30 2.58 11.43
N ARG A 296 -36.75 3.83 11.59
CA ARG A 296 -37.57 4.53 10.61
C ARG A 296 -36.77 5.52 9.76
N LEU A 297 -35.52 5.82 10.15
CA LEU A 297 -34.66 6.70 9.38
C LEU A 297 -34.20 6.02 8.09
N SER A 298 -34.14 6.77 7.01
CA SER A 298 -33.47 6.33 5.79
C SER A 298 -31.95 6.27 6.02
N ASN A 299 -31.21 5.60 5.11
CA ASN A 299 -29.74 5.62 5.14
C ASN A 299 -29.19 7.06 5.15
N ASN A 300 -29.77 7.96 4.37
CA ASN A 300 -29.37 9.36 4.33
C ASN A 300 -29.71 10.08 5.64
N GLY A 301 -30.85 9.78 6.26
CA GLY A 301 -31.23 10.29 7.56
C GLY A 301 -30.31 9.82 8.69
N ALA A 302 -29.92 8.54 8.66
CA ALA A 302 -28.96 7.98 9.61
C ALA A 302 -27.57 8.63 9.45
N MET A 303 -27.09 8.79 8.21
CA MET A 303 -25.85 9.50 7.92
C MET A 303 -25.90 10.98 8.35
N MET A 304 -27.00 11.68 8.07
CA MET A 304 -27.20 13.07 8.50
C MET A 304 -27.24 13.20 10.03
N LEU A 305 -27.87 12.26 10.73
CA LEU A 305 -27.84 12.21 12.20
C LEU A 305 -26.42 12.01 12.71
N PHE A 306 -25.62 11.15 12.06
CA PHE A 306 -24.22 10.92 12.40
C PHE A 306 -23.37 12.19 12.20
N GLU A 307 -23.48 12.83 11.04
CA GLU A 307 -22.80 14.10 10.73
C GLU A 307 -23.21 15.24 11.68
N ALA A 308 -24.49 15.38 11.98
CA ALA A 308 -24.97 16.39 12.92
C ALA A 308 -24.50 16.10 14.35
N ALA A 309 -24.56 14.85 14.80
CA ALA A 309 -24.12 14.45 16.14
C ALA A 309 -22.60 14.64 16.33
N THR A 310 -21.80 14.30 15.32
CA THR A 310 -20.34 14.49 15.33
C THR A 310 -19.98 15.99 15.33
N ALA A 311 -20.65 16.81 14.49
CA ALA A 311 -20.44 18.25 14.42
C ALA A 311 -20.72 18.98 15.73
N VAL A 312 -21.75 18.55 16.49
CA VAL A 312 -22.08 19.13 17.80
C VAL A 312 -21.41 18.43 18.98
N ARG A 313 -20.61 17.37 18.72
CA ARG A 313 -19.98 16.53 19.75
C ARG A 313 -20.98 15.99 20.77
N ALA A 314 -22.13 15.53 20.30
CA ALA A 314 -23.16 14.95 21.14
C ALA A 314 -22.65 13.67 21.83
N ASP A 315 -23.03 13.46 23.08
CA ASP A 315 -22.88 12.17 23.75
C ASP A 315 -23.99 11.25 23.22
N TYR A 316 -23.69 10.51 22.16
CA TYR A 316 -24.64 9.69 21.42
C TYR A 316 -24.10 8.27 21.22
N SER A 317 -25.00 7.28 21.28
CA SER A 317 -24.64 5.87 21.14
C SER A 317 -24.44 5.50 19.67
N TYR A 318 -23.27 5.83 19.12
CA TYR A 318 -22.92 5.57 17.72
C TYR A 318 -23.04 4.08 17.32
N GLU A 319 -22.87 3.16 18.28
CA GLU A 319 -22.99 1.71 18.07
C GLU A 319 -24.34 1.27 17.46
N ASN A 320 -25.42 1.98 17.78
CA ASN A 320 -26.75 1.66 17.26
C ASN A 320 -27.03 2.32 15.90
N LEU A 321 -26.25 3.35 15.56
CA LEU A 321 -26.44 4.14 14.34
C LEU A 321 -25.59 3.62 13.19
N ILE A 322 -24.34 3.22 13.47
CA ILE A 322 -23.40 2.71 12.47
C ILE A 322 -23.98 1.58 11.61
N PRO A 323 -24.69 0.56 12.15
CA PRO A 323 -25.26 -0.51 11.34
C PRO A 323 -26.35 -0.06 10.35
N LEU A 324 -26.91 1.14 10.55
CA LEU A 324 -27.95 1.72 9.69
C LEU A 324 -27.36 2.58 8.56
N ILE A 325 -26.07 2.90 8.62
CA ILE A 325 -25.37 3.69 7.61
C ILE A 325 -24.79 2.73 6.57
N ASP A 326 -25.35 2.79 5.38
CA ASP A 326 -24.94 2.00 4.23
C ASP A 326 -23.95 2.81 3.37
N LEU A 327 -22.67 2.45 3.47
CA LEU A 327 -21.52 3.13 2.88
C LEU A 327 -21.10 2.47 1.56
N GLN A 328 -21.96 2.50 0.55
CA GLN A 328 -21.70 1.79 -0.71
C GLN A 328 -20.84 2.59 -1.71
N THR A 329 -20.80 3.91 -1.59
CA THR A 329 -20.08 4.78 -2.51
C THR A 329 -18.86 5.42 -1.85
N GLN A 330 -17.83 5.69 -2.66
CA GLN A 330 -16.63 6.40 -2.20
C GLN A 330 -16.93 7.78 -1.61
N SER A 331 -17.95 8.50 -2.13
CA SER A 331 -18.36 9.79 -1.56
C SER A 331 -18.89 9.63 -0.14
N GLN A 332 -19.77 8.66 0.09
CA GLN A 332 -20.32 8.38 1.42
C GLN A 332 -19.22 7.96 2.40
N MET A 333 -18.28 7.11 1.98
CA MET A 333 -17.12 6.75 2.81
C MET A 333 -16.28 7.97 3.18
N THR A 334 -16.05 8.87 2.22
CA THR A 334 -15.28 10.10 2.44
C THR A 334 -15.97 11.03 3.44
N ASP A 335 -17.28 11.21 3.30
CA ASP A 335 -18.07 12.08 4.18
C ASP A 335 -18.19 11.47 5.59
N PHE A 336 -18.34 10.14 5.67
CA PHE A 336 -18.30 9.39 6.92
C PHE A 336 -16.97 9.54 7.64
N VAL A 337 -15.85 9.34 6.95
CA VAL A 337 -14.51 9.50 7.55
C VAL A 337 -14.30 10.92 8.02
N LYS A 338 -14.69 11.95 7.25
CA LYS A 338 -14.60 13.34 7.71
C LYS A 338 -15.40 13.58 8.99
N ALA A 339 -16.59 12.99 9.10
CA ALA A 339 -17.42 13.10 10.30
C ALA A 339 -16.78 12.36 11.50
N VAL A 340 -16.20 11.18 11.27
CA VAL A 340 -15.40 10.46 12.28
C VAL A 340 -14.22 11.30 12.75
N GLU A 341 -13.49 11.94 11.84
CA GLU A 341 -12.33 12.78 12.16
C GLU A 341 -12.69 14.10 12.85
N GLN A 342 -13.97 14.50 12.82
CA GLN A 342 -14.46 15.61 13.64
C GLN A 342 -14.67 15.21 15.10
N LEU A 343 -14.75 13.91 15.38
CA LEU A 343 -14.75 13.40 16.76
C LEU A 343 -13.37 13.58 17.40
N GLY A 344 -13.31 13.46 18.72
CA GLY A 344 -12.02 13.27 19.39
C GLY A 344 -11.48 11.85 19.14
N GLU A 345 -10.16 11.66 19.23
CA GLU A 345 -9.50 10.39 18.92
C GLU A 345 -10.12 9.17 19.63
N SER A 346 -10.51 9.32 20.90
CA SER A 346 -11.11 8.23 21.67
C SER A 346 -12.47 7.79 21.12
N GLN A 347 -13.30 8.75 20.69
CA GLN A 347 -14.61 8.45 20.11
C GLN A 347 -14.47 7.90 18.69
N ALA A 348 -13.54 8.44 17.90
CA ALA A 348 -13.22 7.88 16.59
C ALA A 348 -12.74 6.42 16.70
N MET A 349 -11.87 6.10 17.68
CA MET A 349 -11.46 4.72 17.95
C MET A 349 -12.65 3.82 18.30
N GLN A 350 -13.60 4.28 19.13
CA GLN A 350 -14.80 3.50 19.44
C GLN A 350 -15.67 3.24 18.19
N VAL A 351 -15.82 4.23 17.31
CA VAL A 351 -16.55 4.06 16.04
C VAL A 351 -15.85 3.03 15.14
N LEU A 352 -14.53 3.11 15.02
CA LEU A 352 -13.74 2.15 14.25
C LEU A 352 -13.79 0.73 14.85
N GLU A 353 -13.78 0.60 16.17
CA GLU A 353 -13.97 -0.68 16.86
C GLU A 353 -15.36 -1.27 16.58
N CYS A 354 -16.40 -0.44 16.60
CA CYS A 354 -17.75 -0.87 16.28
C CYS A 354 -17.83 -1.37 14.83
N LEU A 355 -17.28 -0.61 13.87
CA LEU A 355 -17.20 -1.03 12.47
C LEU A 355 -16.45 -2.36 12.30
N ALA A 356 -15.31 -2.52 12.97
CA ALA A 356 -14.55 -3.77 12.93
C ALA A 356 -15.34 -4.98 13.44
N ASN A 357 -16.28 -4.77 14.37
CA ASN A 357 -17.12 -5.83 14.93
C ASN A 357 -18.38 -6.10 14.09
N THR A 358 -18.88 -5.11 13.35
CA THR A 358 -20.13 -5.21 12.59
C THR A 358 -19.89 -5.62 11.13
N ASP A 359 -18.96 -4.97 10.44
CA ASP A 359 -18.62 -5.24 9.04
C ASP A 359 -17.12 -5.02 8.79
N VAL A 360 -16.36 -6.12 8.84
CA VAL A 360 -14.90 -6.12 8.65
C VAL A 360 -14.50 -5.64 7.25
N LEU A 361 -15.29 -5.94 6.21
CA LEU A 361 -14.94 -5.56 4.84
C LEU A 361 -15.07 -4.04 4.64
N LEU A 362 -16.16 -3.47 5.15
CA LEU A 362 -16.37 -2.04 5.12
C LEU A 362 -15.35 -1.29 6.01
N PHE A 363 -15.05 -1.84 7.18
CA PHE A 363 -14.02 -1.32 8.08
C PHE A 363 -12.64 -1.20 7.39
N VAL A 364 -12.21 -2.25 6.68
CA VAL A 364 -10.95 -2.25 5.91
C VAL A 364 -10.91 -1.13 4.87
N GLN A 365 -12.03 -0.88 4.19
CA GLN A 365 -12.12 0.21 3.22
C GLN A 365 -12.01 1.58 3.91
N ILE A 366 -12.72 1.78 5.02
CA ILE A 366 -12.75 3.05 5.78
C ILE A 366 -11.35 3.43 6.30
N ILE A 367 -10.58 2.47 6.81
CA ILE A 367 -9.22 2.71 7.30
C ILE A 367 -8.35 3.38 6.23
N GLY A 368 -8.48 2.95 4.98
CA GLY A 368 -7.71 3.50 3.86
C GLY A 368 -8.08 4.94 3.48
N PHE A 369 -9.24 5.43 3.92
CA PHE A 369 -9.69 6.82 3.68
C PHE A 369 -9.30 7.78 4.79
N MET A 370 -8.89 7.29 5.96
CA MET A 370 -8.56 8.15 7.08
C MET A 370 -7.26 8.92 6.85
N SER A 371 -7.27 10.16 7.30
CA SER A 371 -6.13 11.06 7.36
C SER A 371 -5.03 10.45 8.21
N GLU A 372 -3.87 10.22 7.58
CA GLU A 372 -2.71 9.63 8.23
C GLU A 372 -2.29 10.38 9.52
N GLY A 373 -2.55 11.68 9.62
CA GLY A 373 -2.15 12.51 10.77
C GLY A 373 -3.20 12.66 11.88
N TYR A 374 -4.32 11.94 11.80
CA TYR A 374 -5.43 12.17 12.71
C TYR A 374 -5.15 11.70 14.15
N PHE A 375 -4.55 10.52 14.35
CA PHE A 375 -4.21 10.03 15.69
C PHE A 375 -2.86 10.58 16.15
N THR A 376 -2.85 11.17 17.35
CA THR A 376 -1.68 11.78 17.96
C THR A 376 -1.27 11.08 19.26
N GLU A 377 -2.22 10.42 19.95
CA GLU A 377 -1.90 9.68 21.17
C GLU A 377 -1.21 8.34 20.84
N PRO A 378 -0.10 8.00 21.53
CA PRO A 378 0.64 6.76 21.24
C PRO A 378 -0.23 5.50 21.30
N ALA A 379 -1.21 5.43 22.21
CA ALA A 379 -2.11 4.29 22.31
C ALA A 379 -3.00 4.14 21.06
N ASN A 380 -3.55 5.23 20.55
CA ASN A 380 -4.43 5.22 19.38
C ASN A 380 -3.65 4.94 18.10
N ILE A 381 -2.43 5.51 17.97
CA ILE A 381 -1.50 5.21 16.88
C ILE A 381 -1.21 3.70 16.83
N LEU A 382 -0.88 3.08 17.97
CA LEU A 382 -0.57 1.65 18.05
C LEU A 382 -1.77 0.77 17.71
N ARG A 383 -2.98 1.16 18.13
CA ARG A 383 -4.22 0.45 17.78
C ARG A 383 -4.53 0.56 16.29
N PHE A 384 -4.37 1.76 15.73
CA PHE A 384 -4.60 2.01 14.31
C PHE A 384 -3.63 1.24 13.41
N VAL A 385 -2.38 1.05 13.84
CA VAL A 385 -1.43 0.14 13.17
C VAL A 385 -2.01 -1.28 13.06
N GLY A 386 -2.60 -1.81 14.13
CA GLY A 386 -3.25 -3.11 14.10
C GLY A 386 -4.45 -3.18 13.15
N TYR A 387 -5.10 -2.05 12.88
CA TYR A 387 -6.19 -1.95 11.90
C TYR A 387 -5.65 -1.91 10.47
N LEU A 388 -4.59 -1.16 10.22
CA LEU A 388 -3.90 -1.16 8.93
C LEU A 388 -3.40 -2.58 8.56
N GLU A 389 -2.93 -3.37 9.53
CA GLU A 389 -2.55 -4.77 9.31
C GLU A 389 -3.68 -5.64 8.75
N LEU A 390 -4.93 -5.36 9.14
CA LEU A 390 -6.11 -6.08 8.65
C LEU A 390 -6.57 -5.58 7.28
N GLY A 391 -6.19 -4.35 6.90
CA GLY A 391 -6.69 -3.68 5.72
C GLY A 391 -5.92 -3.95 4.42
N TYR A 392 -4.73 -4.54 4.50
CA TYR A 392 -3.87 -4.77 3.35
C TYR A 392 -3.45 -6.23 3.23
N ASP A 393 -3.49 -6.78 2.00
CA ASP A 393 -2.97 -8.12 1.70
C ASP A 393 -1.46 -8.24 1.98
N ASP A 394 -0.70 -7.15 1.77
CA ASP A 394 0.68 -7.01 2.19
C ASP A 394 0.85 -5.72 3.02
N PRO A 395 0.72 -5.80 4.36
CA PRO A 395 0.66 -4.61 5.20
C PRO A 395 2.04 -3.99 5.47
N ARG A 396 3.14 -4.63 5.07
CA ARG A 396 4.49 -4.25 5.51
C ARG A 396 4.87 -2.82 5.16
N ASP A 397 4.69 -2.43 3.90
CA ASP A 397 5.08 -1.09 3.43
C ASP A 397 4.07 -0.01 3.84
N PRO A 398 2.74 -0.20 3.70
CA PRO A 398 1.77 0.79 4.17
C PRO A 398 1.87 1.08 5.66
N VAL A 399 2.02 0.03 6.48
CA VAL A 399 2.17 0.18 7.94
C VAL A 399 3.48 0.87 8.28
N PHE A 400 4.60 0.49 7.63
CA PHE A 400 5.88 1.10 7.94
C PHE A 400 5.93 2.58 7.50
N ARG A 401 5.33 2.92 6.36
CA ARG A 401 5.17 4.32 5.92
C ARG A 401 4.38 5.13 6.94
N TYR A 402 3.24 4.61 7.39
CA TYR A 402 2.45 5.25 8.44
C TYR A 402 3.27 5.48 9.71
N LEU A 403 4.04 4.49 10.17
CA LEU A 403 4.92 4.61 11.33
C LEU A 403 6.01 5.68 11.13
N VAL A 404 6.60 5.77 9.94
CA VAL A 404 7.56 6.82 9.57
C VAL A 404 6.92 8.20 9.67
N ASP A 405 5.73 8.39 9.12
CA ASP A 405 5.01 9.66 9.15
C ASP A 405 4.63 10.07 10.59
N GLN A 406 4.25 9.11 11.43
CA GLN A 406 3.98 9.37 12.85
C GLN A 406 5.22 9.82 13.60
N CYS A 407 6.38 9.21 13.33
CA CYS A 407 7.64 9.63 13.94
C CYS A 407 8.02 11.08 13.60
N GLU A 408 7.78 11.49 12.36
CA GLU A 408 8.06 12.85 11.89
C GLU A 408 7.17 13.88 12.59
N ARG A 409 5.88 13.56 12.75
CA ARG A 409 4.90 14.42 13.43
C ARG A 409 5.08 14.44 14.94
N HIS A 410 5.48 13.31 15.53
CA HIS A 410 5.47 13.10 16.98
C HIS A 410 6.80 12.51 17.49
N PRO A 411 7.87 13.33 17.61
CA PRO A 411 9.20 12.85 18.03
C PRO A 411 9.22 12.17 19.41
N HIS A 412 8.26 12.47 20.28
CA HIS A 412 8.17 11.87 21.62
C HIS A 412 7.87 10.36 21.58
N LEU A 413 7.35 9.82 20.46
CA LEU A 413 7.09 8.39 20.26
C LEU A 413 8.32 7.51 20.44
N VAL A 414 9.53 8.07 20.30
CA VAL A 414 10.78 7.36 20.56
C VAL A 414 10.90 6.84 22.00
N THR A 415 10.13 7.41 22.93
CA THR A 415 10.09 7.00 24.33
C THR A 415 9.14 5.83 24.60
N ASN A 416 8.30 5.47 23.62
CA ASN A 416 7.34 4.38 23.75
C ASN A 416 7.97 3.04 23.30
N PRO A 417 8.11 2.04 24.20
CA PRO A 417 8.79 0.78 23.89
C PRO A 417 8.02 -0.11 22.91
N GLN A 418 6.68 -0.07 22.91
CA GLN A 418 5.87 -0.85 21.97
C GLN A 418 5.98 -0.26 20.57
N PHE A 419 6.00 1.06 20.46
CA PHE A 419 6.21 1.76 19.20
C PHE A 419 7.58 1.46 18.61
N LEU A 420 8.66 1.56 19.40
CA LEU A 420 10.01 1.21 18.94
C LEU A 420 10.08 -0.22 18.40
N LYS A 421 9.42 -1.17 19.08
CA LYS A 421 9.39 -2.57 18.67
C LYS A 421 8.65 -2.75 17.33
N LEU A 422 7.48 -2.16 17.16
CA LEU A 422 6.75 -2.23 15.89
C LEU A 422 7.54 -1.57 14.76
N TYR A 423 8.13 -0.40 15.01
CA TYR A 423 8.95 0.32 14.04
C TYR A 423 10.08 -0.55 13.50
N ILE A 424 10.84 -1.21 14.38
CA ILE A 424 11.94 -2.08 13.92
C ILE A 424 11.43 -3.36 13.25
N ASP A 425 10.36 -3.99 13.77
CA ASP A 425 9.82 -5.24 13.25
C ASP A 425 9.25 -5.08 11.83
N TYR A 426 8.67 -3.91 11.53
CA TYR A 426 8.21 -3.54 10.20
C TYR A 426 9.33 -3.02 9.31
N GLY A 427 10.20 -2.15 9.81
CA GLY A 427 11.31 -1.57 9.02
C GLY A 427 12.29 -2.62 8.49
N GLU A 428 12.52 -3.72 9.22
CA GLU A 428 13.38 -4.81 8.74
C GLU A 428 12.79 -5.57 7.54
N LYS A 429 11.45 -5.57 7.40
CA LYS A 429 10.70 -6.33 6.40
C LYS A 429 10.17 -5.47 5.25
N SER A 430 10.08 -4.16 5.45
CA SER A 430 9.58 -3.18 4.48
C SER A 430 10.68 -2.73 3.53
N ASP A 431 10.31 -2.34 2.31
CA ASP A 431 11.21 -1.71 1.33
C ASP A 431 11.27 -0.18 1.46
N GLU A 432 10.39 0.42 2.27
CA GLU A 432 10.40 1.84 2.57
C GLU A 432 11.62 2.22 3.44
N PRO A 433 12.24 3.40 3.20
CA PRO A 433 13.38 3.85 3.97
C PRO A 433 12.93 4.33 5.37
N PRO A 434 13.71 4.03 6.42
CA PRO A 434 13.42 4.54 7.76
C PRO A 434 13.74 6.04 7.87
N ASN A 435 13.14 6.70 8.86
CA ASN A 435 13.44 8.09 9.18
C ASN A 435 14.77 8.21 9.95
N GLU A 436 15.69 9.00 9.40
CA GLU A 436 17.03 9.19 9.96
C GLU A 436 17.02 9.77 11.38
N ALA A 437 16.28 10.86 11.58
CA ALA A 437 16.24 11.56 12.87
C ALA A 437 15.67 10.65 13.96
N PHE A 438 14.63 9.88 13.62
CA PHE A 438 14.04 8.91 14.52
C PHE A 438 15.01 7.78 14.88
N ILE A 439 15.68 7.16 13.90
CA ILE A 439 16.67 6.10 14.17
C ILE A 439 17.75 6.58 15.15
N ARG A 440 18.29 7.78 14.94
CA ARG A 440 19.31 8.34 15.83
C ARG A 440 18.83 8.47 17.26
N GLN A 441 17.64 9.03 17.44
CA GLN A 441 17.04 9.19 18.77
C GLN A 441 16.70 7.83 19.39
N ALA A 442 16.20 6.88 18.59
CA ALA A 442 15.87 5.52 19.03
C ALA A 442 17.12 4.78 19.55
N ILE A 443 18.24 4.85 18.82
CA ILE A 443 19.52 4.29 19.26
C ILE A 443 19.92 4.88 20.63
N LYS A 444 19.93 6.21 20.75
CA LYS A 444 20.30 6.90 22.00
C LYS A 444 19.39 6.50 23.17
N HIS A 445 18.08 6.45 22.92
CA HIS A 445 17.10 6.07 23.93
C HIS A 445 17.26 4.60 24.36
N CYS A 446 17.46 3.69 23.41
CA CYS A 446 17.68 2.27 23.71
C CYS A 446 19.00 2.04 24.49
N ILE A 447 20.06 2.80 24.22
CA ILE A 447 21.31 2.76 24.99
C ILE A 447 21.06 3.20 26.45
N GLN A 448 20.36 4.32 26.65
CA GLN A 448 20.01 4.81 27.99
C GLN A 448 19.21 3.79 28.80
N ASN A 449 18.31 3.06 28.12
CA ASN A 449 17.50 2.00 28.73
C ASN A 449 18.19 0.63 28.78
N LYS A 450 19.48 0.53 28.40
CA LYS A 450 20.28 -0.71 28.38
C LYS A 450 19.66 -1.83 27.53
N ASN A 451 18.99 -1.48 26.43
CA ASN A 451 18.40 -2.44 25.49
C ASN A 451 19.33 -2.69 24.30
N THR A 452 20.38 -3.49 24.55
CA THR A 452 21.44 -3.81 23.57
C THR A 452 20.91 -4.48 22.30
N GLU A 453 19.87 -5.31 22.41
CA GLU A 453 19.25 -5.98 21.27
C GLU A 453 18.63 -4.97 20.29
N MET A 454 17.79 -4.06 20.80
CA MET A 454 17.15 -3.03 19.97
C MET A 454 18.16 -2.08 19.33
N VAL A 455 19.21 -1.68 20.07
CA VAL A 455 20.29 -0.85 19.52
C VAL A 455 20.94 -1.54 18.32
N THR A 456 21.26 -2.84 18.45
CA THR A 456 21.87 -3.61 17.37
C THR A 456 20.97 -3.65 16.15
N ARG A 457 19.67 -3.93 16.34
CA ARG A 457 18.70 -3.97 15.25
C ARG A 457 18.55 -2.62 14.54
N PHE A 458 18.46 -1.50 15.28
CA PHE A 458 18.37 -0.16 14.67
C PHE A 458 19.63 0.23 13.89
N VAL A 459 20.82 -0.10 14.39
CA VAL A 459 22.08 0.18 13.69
C VAL A 459 22.17 -0.65 12.40
N GLU A 460 21.80 -1.93 12.44
CA GLU A 460 21.78 -2.79 11.25
C GLU A 460 20.70 -2.37 10.24
N LEU A 461 19.52 -1.95 10.72
CA LEU A 461 18.48 -1.39 9.85
C LEU A 461 19.00 -0.14 9.11
N ALA A 462 19.64 0.79 9.83
CA ALA A 462 20.24 1.98 9.26
C ALA A 462 21.29 1.62 8.19
N LYS A 463 22.19 0.68 8.50
CA LYS A 463 23.23 0.21 7.57
C LYS A 463 22.66 -0.40 6.29
N LYS A 464 21.56 -1.14 6.41
CA LYS A 464 20.95 -1.89 5.30
C LYS A 464 20.08 -1.00 4.40
N LYS A 465 19.37 -0.03 4.98
CA LYS A 465 18.32 0.72 4.30
C LYS A 465 18.66 2.17 3.95
N LEU A 466 19.65 2.77 4.60
CA LEU A 466 20.07 4.15 4.34
C LEU A 466 21.30 4.21 3.44
N THR A 467 21.53 5.38 2.84
CA THR A 467 22.75 5.64 2.08
C THR A 467 23.98 5.55 2.98
N PHE A 468 25.15 5.36 2.38
CA PHE A 468 26.40 5.27 3.13
C PHE A 468 26.67 6.56 3.92
N GLU A 469 26.44 7.73 3.32
CA GLU A 469 26.63 9.04 3.94
C GLU A 469 25.68 9.24 5.13
N THR A 470 24.41 8.86 4.98
CA THR A 470 23.43 8.92 6.06
C THR A 470 23.80 7.97 7.20
N PHE A 471 24.19 6.74 6.88
CA PHE A 471 24.63 5.76 7.89
C PHE A 471 25.88 6.24 8.63
N GLU A 472 26.88 6.76 7.91
CA GLU A 472 28.09 7.33 8.51
C GLU A 472 27.74 8.47 9.49
N TYR A 473 26.80 9.33 9.13
CA TYR A 473 26.33 10.41 10.00
C TYR A 473 25.61 9.89 11.25
N ILE A 474 24.78 8.85 11.13
CA ILE A 474 24.14 8.19 12.29
C ILE A 474 25.19 7.61 13.23
N ILE A 475 26.19 6.91 12.69
CA ILE A 475 27.29 6.38 13.51
C ILE A 475 28.07 7.53 14.14
N GLU A 476 28.37 8.61 13.41
CA GLU A 476 29.05 9.78 13.96
C GLU A 476 28.31 10.39 15.16
N ASP A 477 26.99 10.51 15.08
CA ASP A 477 26.17 11.09 16.14
C ASP A 477 25.96 10.17 17.36
N THR A 478 26.06 8.85 17.17
CA THR A 478 25.79 7.84 18.22
C THR A 478 27.05 7.12 18.73
N TYR A 479 28.21 7.36 18.11
CA TYR A 479 29.45 6.62 18.39
C TYR A 479 29.87 6.65 19.85
N MET A 480 29.85 7.83 20.47
CA MET A 480 30.28 7.98 21.87
C MET A 480 29.32 7.27 22.83
N ASP A 481 28.02 7.31 22.54
CA ASP A 481 27.00 6.60 23.32
C ASP A 481 27.21 5.08 23.20
N LEU A 482 27.43 4.56 21.98
CA LEU A 482 27.71 3.15 21.75
C LEU A 482 29.02 2.70 22.44
N CYS A 483 30.07 3.53 22.39
CA CYS A 483 31.34 3.26 23.06
C CYS A 483 31.25 3.29 24.58
N SER A 484 30.28 4.03 25.13
CA SER A 484 30.00 4.09 26.57
C SER A 484 29.14 2.92 27.07
N GLY A 485 28.52 2.18 26.14
CA GLY A 485 27.67 1.03 26.42
C GLY A 485 28.43 -0.23 26.90
N ASP A 486 27.72 -1.35 26.88
CA ASP A 486 28.29 -2.64 27.26
C ASP A 486 29.36 -3.13 26.25
N THR A 487 29.98 -4.27 26.54
CA THR A 487 31.02 -4.84 25.67
C THR A 487 30.51 -5.19 24.27
N VAL A 488 29.22 -5.50 24.12
CA VAL A 488 28.61 -5.86 22.84
C VAL A 488 28.44 -4.60 21.98
N LEU A 489 27.90 -3.53 22.54
CA LEU A 489 27.74 -2.24 21.86
C LEU A 489 29.08 -1.63 21.47
N ARG A 490 30.09 -1.77 22.34
CA ARG A 490 31.47 -1.35 22.03
C ARG A 490 32.04 -2.14 20.86
N ALA A 491 31.83 -3.46 20.80
CA ALA A 491 32.27 -4.27 19.68
C ALA A 491 31.53 -3.90 18.38
N LEU A 492 30.22 -3.67 18.46
CA LEU A 492 29.38 -3.22 17.34
C LEU A 492 29.88 -1.89 16.76
N ALA A 493 30.09 -0.88 17.60
CA ALA A 493 30.62 0.42 17.18
C ALA A 493 31.99 0.29 16.49
N ALA A 494 32.89 -0.51 17.06
CA ALA A 494 34.19 -0.78 16.48
C ALA A 494 34.09 -1.43 15.10
N GLN A 495 33.20 -2.42 14.93
CA GLN A 495 32.98 -3.11 13.68
C GLN A 495 32.48 -2.17 12.57
N HIS A 496 31.48 -1.33 12.87
CA HIS A 496 30.94 -0.40 11.87
C HIS A 496 31.95 0.69 11.50
N VAL A 497 32.73 1.21 12.44
CA VAL A 497 33.79 2.17 12.11
C VAL A 497 34.86 1.53 11.21
N LEU A 498 35.25 0.29 11.46
CA LEU A 498 36.18 -0.44 10.58
C LEU A 498 35.58 -0.66 9.16
N ASP A 499 34.29 -0.91 9.06
CA ASP A 499 33.57 -1.00 7.77
C ASP A 499 33.52 0.36 7.05
N ILE A 500 33.26 1.46 7.78
CA ILE A 500 33.26 2.83 7.26
C ILE A 500 34.65 3.20 6.74
N VAL A 501 35.72 2.97 7.51
CA VAL A 501 37.10 3.23 7.06
C VAL A 501 37.42 2.45 5.79
N GLY A 502 37.05 1.17 5.73
CA GLY A 502 37.26 0.33 4.56
C GLY A 502 36.53 0.86 3.32
N SER A 503 35.30 1.33 3.49
CA SER A 503 34.47 1.89 2.40
C SER A 503 35.02 3.24 1.94
N GLN A 504 35.37 4.14 2.86
CA GLN A 504 36.01 5.43 2.56
C GLN A 504 37.33 5.25 1.80
N LEU A 505 38.16 4.26 2.19
CA LEU A 505 39.39 3.93 1.47
C LEU A 505 39.13 3.46 0.04
N ASN A 506 38.08 2.65 -0.17
CA ASN A 506 37.70 2.19 -1.51
C ASN A 506 37.17 3.34 -2.39
N MET A 507 36.61 4.39 -1.77
CA MET A 507 36.20 5.63 -2.43
C MET A 507 37.34 6.67 -2.53
N CYS A 508 38.57 6.31 -2.13
CA CYS A 508 39.74 7.20 -2.09
C CYS A 508 39.58 8.45 -1.19
N ASN A 509 38.65 8.43 -0.22
CA ASN A 509 38.51 9.52 0.75
C ASN A 509 39.47 9.33 1.94
N LEU A 510 40.72 9.70 1.74
CA LEU A 510 41.80 9.48 2.71
C LEU A 510 41.60 10.27 4.01
N ASP A 511 41.03 11.48 3.94
CA ASP A 511 40.77 12.33 5.12
C ASP A 511 39.66 11.72 6.00
N GLY A 512 38.56 11.28 5.39
CA GLY A 512 37.50 10.55 6.07
C GLY A 512 38.00 9.25 6.72
N SER A 513 38.80 8.47 6.00
CA SER A 513 39.44 7.26 6.54
C SER A 513 40.34 7.57 7.73
N ALA A 514 41.18 8.60 7.65
CA ALA A 514 42.07 9.01 8.74
C ALA A 514 41.29 9.49 9.97
N LYS A 515 40.25 10.31 9.78
CA LYS A 515 39.34 10.78 10.85
C LYS A 515 38.78 9.61 11.65
N TRP A 516 38.21 8.62 10.97
CA TRP A 516 37.60 7.46 11.63
C TRP A 516 38.61 6.52 12.28
N LEU A 517 39.76 6.30 11.65
CA LEU A 517 40.81 5.47 12.22
C LEU A 517 41.38 6.09 13.51
N ASN A 518 41.58 7.41 13.52
CA ASN A 518 42.02 8.14 14.71
C ASN A 518 40.98 8.08 15.84
N ARG A 519 39.68 8.18 15.53
CA ARG A 519 38.60 7.99 16.52
C ARG A 519 38.61 6.60 17.13
N LEU A 520 38.79 5.57 16.29
CA LEU A 520 38.89 4.17 16.74
C LEU A 520 40.08 3.98 17.69
N ILE A 521 41.25 4.52 17.34
CA ILE A 521 42.46 4.47 18.18
C ILE A 521 42.23 5.20 19.51
N ALA A 522 41.61 6.38 19.50
CA ALA A 522 41.32 7.14 20.70
C ALA A 522 40.37 6.40 21.67
N ALA A 523 39.36 5.69 21.14
CA ALA A 523 38.35 5.00 21.95
C ALA A 523 38.79 3.63 22.46
N PHE A 524 39.58 2.89 21.69
CA PHE A 524 39.95 1.50 21.99
C PHE A 524 41.42 1.31 22.35
N GLY A 525 42.32 2.18 21.87
CA GLY A 525 43.76 2.01 21.93
C GLY A 525 44.29 1.07 20.83
N GLU A 526 45.56 1.25 20.44
CA GLU A 526 46.19 0.48 19.35
C GLU A 526 46.29 -1.02 19.64
N ALA A 527 46.44 -1.38 20.92
CA ALA A 527 46.64 -2.76 21.37
C ALA A 527 45.35 -3.51 21.73
N ASN A 528 44.17 -2.96 21.39
CA ASN A 528 42.91 -3.60 21.77
C ASN A 528 42.65 -4.87 20.95
N PRO A 529 42.52 -6.05 21.59
CA PRO A 529 42.40 -7.32 20.87
C PRO A 529 41.14 -7.40 19.99
N LEU A 530 40.11 -6.60 20.26
CA LEU A 530 38.88 -6.58 19.44
C LEU A 530 39.11 -5.98 18.05
N VAL A 531 40.06 -5.06 17.91
CA VAL A 531 40.22 -4.26 16.67
C VAL A 531 41.62 -4.31 16.08
N GLN A 532 42.65 -4.63 16.86
CA GLN A 532 44.07 -4.52 16.48
C GLN A 532 44.38 -5.12 15.10
N GLY A 533 43.92 -6.34 14.82
CA GLY A 533 44.26 -7.05 13.58
C GLY A 533 43.65 -6.44 12.31
N ARG A 534 42.44 -5.89 12.39
CA ARG A 534 41.75 -5.26 11.23
C ARG A 534 42.12 -3.79 11.11
N MET A 535 42.25 -3.09 12.24
CA MET A 535 42.71 -1.72 12.33
C MET A 535 44.11 -1.55 11.75
N GLY A 536 45.08 -2.41 12.13
CA GLY A 536 46.44 -2.36 11.60
C GLY A 536 46.49 -2.51 10.07
N ARG A 537 45.73 -3.46 9.51
CA ARG A 537 45.64 -3.62 8.04
C ARG A 537 45.06 -2.41 7.33
N LEU A 538 44.04 -1.75 7.91
CA LEU A 538 43.46 -0.55 7.33
C LEU A 538 44.39 0.66 7.47
N GLN A 539 45.16 0.74 8.56
CA GLN A 539 46.20 1.74 8.75
C GLN A 539 47.33 1.59 7.74
N ASP A 540 47.80 0.37 7.49
CA ASP A 540 48.79 0.07 6.45
C ASP A 540 48.24 0.47 5.06
N ARG A 541 47.01 0.08 4.73
CA ARG A 541 46.35 0.48 3.47
C ARG A 541 46.20 1.99 3.32
N LEU A 542 45.84 2.70 4.39
CA LEU A 542 45.74 4.16 4.38
C LEU A 542 47.11 4.80 4.17
N ASN A 543 48.14 4.30 4.85
CA ASN A 543 49.51 4.77 4.66
C ASN A 543 49.99 4.54 3.23
N ASP A 544 49.77 3.35 2.67
CA ASP A 544 50.11 3.03 1.29
C ASP A 544 49.39 3.99 0.32
N ALA A 545 48.07 4.19 0.49
CA ALA A 545 47.28 5.09 -0.34
C ALA A 545 47.74 6.55 -0.23
N ILE A 546 48.07 7.03 0.98
CA ILE A 546 48.67 8.36 1.18
C ILE A 546 50.01 8.46 0.46
N THR A 547 50.86 7.43 0.57
CA THR A 547 52.17 7.42 -0.09
C THR A 547 52.10 7.40 -1.62
N ASP A 548 50.97 6.92 -2.17
CA ASP A 548 50.70 6.88 -3.59
C ASP A 548 50.09 8.17 -4.16
N THR A 549 49.67 9.12 -3.32
CA THR A 549 49.18 10.41 -3.80
C THR A 549 50.29 11.22 -4.47
N GLU A 550 49.97 11.93 -5.55
CA GLU A 550 50.92 12.79 -6.27
C GLU A 550 51.56 13.84 -5.35
N LEU A 551 50.77 14.42 -4.46
CA LEU A 551 51.24 15.45 -3.52
C LEU A 551 52.27 14.90 -2.52
N TYR A 552 52.08 13.68 -2.03
CA TYR A 552 53.08 13.03 -1.18
C TYR A 552 54.30 12.57 -1.96
N ARG A 553 54.13 12.12 -3.22
CA ARG A 553 55.24 11.79 -4.11
C ARG A 553 56.10 13.03 -4.40
N ASP A 554 55.47 14.19 -4.63
CA ASP A 554 56.16 15.46 -4.87
C ASP A 554 56.89 15.96 -3.62
N TYR A 555 56.24 15.90 -2.45
CA TYR A 555 56.88 16.23 -1.18
C TYR A 555 58.08 15.31 -0.89
N ARG A 556 57.91 14.01 -1.11
CA ARG A 556 58.98 13.02 -0.97
C ARG A 556 60.12 13.28 -1.95
N ALA A 557 59.81 13.62 -3.21
CA ALA A 557 60.81 13.97 -4.20
C ALA A 557 61.57 15.24 -3.80
N LEU A 558 60.90 16.25 -3.22
CA LEU A 558 61.55 17.44 -2.67
C LEU A 558 62.52 17.11 -1.52
N GLU A 559 62.11 16.27 -0.57
CA GLU A 559 62.99 15.81 0.52
C GLU A 559 64.19 15.00 -0.01
N GLU A 560 63.94 14.04 -0.90
CA GLU A 560 64.99 13.23 -1.52
C GLU A 560 65.97 14.13 -2.30
N ASN A 561 65.46 15.10 -3.07
CA ASN A 561 66.29 16.08 -3.81
C ASN A 561 67.10 16.99 -2.87
N ALA A 562 66.53 17.41 -1.74
CA ALA A 562 67.24 18.21 -0.75
C ALA A 562 68.39 17.42 -0.11
N ILE A 563 68.16 16.15 0.23
CA ILE A 563 69.21 15.25 0.76
C ILE A 563 70.27 14.99 -0.32
N CYS A 564 69.86 14.69 -1.56
CA CYS A 564 70.76 14.50 -2.69
C CYS A 564 71.64 15.73 -2.93
N THR A 565 71.07 16.94 -2.88
CA THR A 565 71.82 18.20 -3.08
C THR A 565 72.92 18.36 -2.03
N LYS A 566 72.61 18.10 -0.75
CA LYS A 566 73.59 18.15 0.35
C LYS A 566 74.67 17.09 0.19
N LEU A 567 74.27 15.84 -0.05
CA LEU A 567 75.19 14.73 -0.24
C LEU A 567 76.08 14.90 -1.48
N LYS A 568 75.55 15.46 -2.58
CA LYS A 568 76.30 15.76 -3.79
C LYS A 568 77.48 16.70 -3.51
N GLY A 569 77.31 17.67 -2.61
CA GLY A 569 78.40 18.54 -2.16
C GLY A 569 79.59 17.79 -1.54
N VAL A 570 79.36 16.61 -0.95
CA VAL A 570 80.39 15.82 -0.26
C VAL A 570 80.85 14.62 -1.08
N LEU A 571 79.97 14.02 -1.88
CA LEU A 571 80.18 12.77 -2.59
C LEU A 571 80.56 12.96 -4.07
N SER A 572 80.40 14.16 -4.63
CA SER A 572 80.60 14.36 -6.07
C SER A 572 82.01 13.98 -6.53
N GLY A 573 82.09 13.29 -7.67
CA GLY A 573 83.35 12.81 -8.27
C GLY A 573 83.98 11.61 -7.57
N LYS A 574 83.35 11.06 -6.52
CA LYS A 574 83.86 9.91 -5.76
C LYS A 574 83.20 8.59 -6.20
N ILE A 575 83.77 7.49 -5.73
CA ILE A 575 83.26 6.13 -5.94
C ILE A 575 82.60 5.66 -4.65
N LEU A 576 81.32 5.31 -4.71
CA LEU A 576 80.62 4.66 -3.59
C LEU A 576 80.52 3.16 -3.88
N VAL A 577 80.98 2.33 -2.94
CA VAL A 577 80.84 0.87 -3.04
C VAL A 577 79.60 0.46 -2.26
N VAL A 578 78.74 -0.36 -2.86
CA VAL A 578 77.55 -0.93 -2.23
C VAL A 578 77.69 -2.44 -2.18
N ALA A 579 77.42 -3.05 -1.03
CA ALA A 579 77.39 -4.50 -0.86
C ALA A 579 76.04 -4.95 -0.31
N GLY A 580 75.36 -5.81 -1.05
CA GLY A 580 74.09 -6.43 -0.66
C GLY A 580 72.94 -6.16 -1.62
N GLY A 581 72.09 -7.17 -1.80
CA GLY A 581 70.92 -7.14 -2.69
C GLY A 581 71.30 -7.12 -4.17
N LEU A 582 70.29 -7.35 -5.02
CA LEU A 582 70.36 -7.04 -6.44
C LEU A 582 70.47 -5.53 -6.66
N GLU A 583 71.17 -5.11 -7.72
CA GLU A 583 71.20 -3.70 -8.11
C GLU A 583 69.79 -3.26 -8.53
N PRO A 584 69.19 -2.25 -7.87
CA PRO A 584 67.84 -1.81 -8.17
C PRO A 584 67.83 -0.83 -9.37
N ASP A 585 66.70 -0.72 -10.06
CA ASP A 585 66.54 0.14 -11.24
C ASP A 585 66.86 1.62 -10.98
N TYR A 586 66.66 2.09 -9.74
CA TYR A 586 66.97 3.47 -9.33
C TYR A 586 68.47 3.72 -9.01
N ALA A 587 69.34 2.71 -9.11
CA ALA A 587 70.77 2.86 -8.79
C ALA A 587 71.48 3.85 -9.74
N GLY A 588 71.10 3.85 -11.02
CA GLY A 588 71.60 4.83 -11.99
C GLY A 588 71.22 6.27 -11.63
N GLU A 589 69.95 6.48 -11.30
CA GLU A 589 69.44 7.78 -10.83
C GLU A 589 70.14 8.23 -9.54
N LEU A 590 70.40 7.31 -8.61
CA LEU A 590 71.13 7.59 -7.37
C LEU A 590 72.57 8.04 -7.65
N LYS A 591 73.27 7.38 -8.58
CA LYS A 591 74.62 7.77 -9.01
C LYS A 591 74.63 9.20 -9.54
N GLU A 592 73.69 9.53 -10.43
CA GLU A 592 73.58 10.86 -11.05
C GLU A 592 73.20 11.94 -10.04
N SER A 593 72.20 11.65 -9.20
CA SER A 593 71.67 12.58 -8.18
C SER A 593 72.73 12.93 -7.13
N LEU A 594 73.55 11.97 -6.74
CA LEU A 594 74.67 12.17 -5.79
C LEU A 594 75.94 12.71 -6.48
N GLY A 595 75.95 12.82 -7.81
CA GLY A 595 77.11 13.27 -8.59
C GLY A 595 78.32 12.33 -8.51
N LEU A 596 78.10 11.05 -8.23
CA LEU A 596 79.16 10.05 -8.08
C LEU A 596 79.86 9.80 -9.41
N ARG A 597 81.18 9.62 -9.37
CA ARG A 597 81.95 9.14 -10.53
C ARG A 597 81.53 7.72 -10.89
N GLU A 598 81.35 6.88 -9.88
CA GLU A 598 80.96 5.49 -10.05
C GLU A 598 80.19 4.99 -8.80
N LEU A 599 79.14 4.22 -9.03
CA LEU A 599 78.42 3.49 -7.99
C LEU A 599 78.67 2.00 -8.26
N LYS A 600 79.53 1.37 -7.46
CA LYS A 600 79.88 -0.05 -7.64
C LYS A 600 78.98 -0.93 -6.80
N TRP A 601 77.98 -1.53 -7.41
CA TRP A 601 77.05 -2.42 -6.74
C TRP A 601 77.55 -3.88 -6.79
N TYR A 602 77.85 -4.45 -5.63
CA TYR A 602 78.21 -5.85 -5.50
C TYR A 602 77.04 -6.63 -4.93
N ARG A 603 76.45 -7.48 -5.79
CA ARG A 603 75.33 -8.33 -5.41
C ARG A 603 75.74 -9.32 -4.33
N CYS A 604 75.00 -9.33 -3.23
CA CYS A 604 75.12 -10.33 -2.18
C CYS A 604 73.72 -10.72 -1.71
N GLU A 605 73.45 -12.01 -1.58
CA GLU A 605 72.20 -12.53 -1.03
C GLU A 605 72.48 -13.35 0.21
N LYS A 606 71.51 -13.39 1.13
CA LYS A 606 71.57 -14.25 2.31
C LYS A 606 71.78 -15.70 1.87
N ASN A 607 72.70 -16.41 2.52
CA ASN A 607 73.04 -17.82 2.29
C ASN A 607 73.78 -18.15 0.98
N GLN A 608 74.29 -17.16 0.24
CA GLN A 608 75.20 -17.40 -0.90
C GLN A 608 76.67 -17.14 -0.52
N ARG A 609 77.59 -17.89 -1.13
CA ARG A 609 79.04 -17.65 -0.97
C ARG A 609 79.39 -16.28 -1.55
N PHE A 610 79.89 -15.39 -0.69
CA PHE A 610 80.32 -14.05 -1.06
C PHE A 610 81.83 -14.01 -1.32
N ASP A 611 82.25 -13.59 -2.52
CA ASP A 611 83.66 -13.29 -2.80
C ASP A 611 83.97 -11.84 -2.43
N ALA A 612 84.67 -11.66 -1.31
CA ALA A 612 85.06 -10.35 -0.81
C ALA A 612 86.22 -9.72 -1.59
N LYS A 613 86.97 -10.48 -2.39
CA LYS A 613 88.19 -9.99 -3.07
C LYS A 613 87.92 -8.77 -3.98
N PRO A 614 86.97 -8.80 -4.92
CA PRO A 614 86.69 -7.65 -5.79
C PRO A 614 86.18 -6.43 -5.03
N VAL A 615 85.43 -6.64 -3.94
CA VAL A 615 84.92 -5.55 -3.09
C VAL A 615 86.06 -4.88 -2.33
N ARG A 616 86.98 -5.66 -1.74
CA ARG A 616 88.17 -5.14 -1.05
C ARG A 616 89.10 -4.38 -2.00
N GLU A 617 89.23 -4.82 -3.25
CA GLU A 617 90.00 -4.11 -4.27
C GLU A 617 89.36 -2.76 -4.64
N ALA A 618 88.03 -2.71 -4.78
CA ALA A 618 87.31 -1.46 -5.03
C ALA A 618 87.42 -0.46 -3.87
N LEU A 619 87.42 -0.94 -2.62
CA LEU A 619 87.55 -0.09 -1.43
C LEU A 619 88.93 0.58 -1.34
N ARG A 620 89.99 -0.03 -1.88
CA ARG A 620 91.36 0.53 -1.88
C ARG A 620 91.57 1.63 -2.93
N HIS A 621 90.58 1.90 -3.77
CA HIS A 621 90.69 2.90 -4.82
C HIS A 621 90.79 4.32 -4.22
N GLN A 622 91.71 5.16 -4.72
CA GLN A 622 91.99 6.49 -4.16
C GLN A 622 90.77 7.43 -4.14
N HIS A 623 89.81 7.22 -5.05
CA HIS A 623 88.56 7.99 -5.12
C HIS A 623 87.38 7.33 -4.38
N CYS A 624 87.58 6.22 -3.67
CA CYS A 624 86.54 5.57 -2.88
C CYS A 624 86.14 6.47 -1.70
N CYS A 625 84.86 6.83 -1.59
CA CYS A 625 84.36 7.64 -0.49
C CYS A 625 83.91 6.81 0.71
N GLY A 626 83.53 5.54 0.51
CA GLY A 626 83.07 4.67 1.58
C GLY A 626 82.29 3.46 1.07
N LEU A 627 81.72 2.73 2.02
CA LEU A 627 80.98 1.48 1.81
C LEU A 627 79.55 1.61 2.36
N LEU A 628 78.57 1.19 1.56
CA LEU A 628 77.18 1.07 1.98
C LEU A 628 76.79 -0.42 2.07
N TYR A 629 76.37 -0.86 3.26
CA TYR A 629 75.80 -2.18 3.45
C TYR A 629 74.28 -2.15 3.32
N ILE A 630 73.73 -3.04 2.49
CA ILE A 630 72.31 -3.32 2.41
C ILE A 630 71.98 -4.47 3.35
N THR A 631 71.73 -4.15 4.62
CA THR A 631 71.61 -5.12 5.72
C THR A 631 70.38 -6.03 5.58
N SER A 632 69.36 -5.61 4.83
CA SER A 632 68.18 -6.44 4.55
C SER A 632 68.50 -7.69 3.71
N HIS A 633 69.56 -7.66 2.89
CA HIS A 633 69.92 -8.72 1.94
C HIS A 633 71.30 -9.34 2.17
N MET A 634 71.99 -8.92 3.23
CA MET A 634 73.33 -9.38 3.58
C MET A 634 73.29 -10.33 4.80
N GLY A 635 74.16 -11.35 4.83
CA GLY A 635 74.40 -12.21 5.99
C GLY A 635 75.56 -11.71 6.87
N HIS A 636 75.62 -12.15 8.14
CA HIS A 636 76.67 -11.72 9.08
C HIS A 636 78.11 -11.98 8.59
N ASP A 637 78.29 -13.03 7.78
CA ASP A 637 79.60 -13.42 7.22
C ASP A 637 80.19 -12.39 6.23
N VAL A 638 79.34 -11.63 5.54
CA VAL A 638 79.76 -10.61 4.56
C VAL A 638 80.35 -9.39 5.27
N GLU A 639 79.76 -8.99 6.39
CA GLU A 639 80.24 -7.86 7.19
C GLU A 639 81.61 -8.19 7.80
N ALA A 640 81.75 -9.39 8.40
CA ALA A 640 83.03 -9.86 8.94
C ALA A 640 84.12 -10.00 7.85
N ALA A 641 83.74 -10.41 6.64
CA ALA A 641 84.68 -10.53 5.53
C ALA A 641 85.19 -9.17 4.99
N LEU A 642 84.47 -8.07 5.22
CA LEU A 642 84.82 -6.74 4.71
C LEU A 642 85.36 -5.80 5.79
N GLU A 643 85.11 -6.09 7.08
CA GLU A 643 85.59 -5.32 8.23
C GLU A 643 87.10 -4.96 8.16
N PRO A 644 88.04 -5.86 7.79
CA PRO A 644 89.46 -5.53 7.72
C PRO A 644 89.81 -4.47 6.67
N ALA A 645 88.99 -4.33 5.61
CA ALA A 645 89.20 -3.39 4.51
C ALA A 645 88.52 -2.02 4.73
N CYS A 646 87.73 -1.88 5.80
CA CYS A 646 86.90 -0.70 6.06
C CYS A 646 87.44 0.21 7.18
N LYS A 647 88.59 -0.10 7.78
CA LYS A 647 89.10 0.58 8.99
C LYS A 647 89.24 2.10 8.84
N ASP A 648 89.57 2.58 7.64
CA ASP A 648 89.81 4.00 7.37
C ASP A 648 88.73 4.64 6.48
N LEU A 649 87.60 3.96 6.26
CA LEU A 649 86.52 4.42 5.37
C LEU A 649 85.18 4.55 6.11
N PRO A 650 84.36 5.56 5.76
CA PRO A 650 83.00 5.64 6.25
C PRO A 650 82.16 4.45 5.78
N VAL A 651 81.57 3.73 6.73
CA VAL A 651 80.60 2.67 6.47
C VAL A 651 79.20 3.16 6.85
N ALA A 652 78.26 3.08 5.91
CA ALA A 652 76.83 3.31 6.14
C ALA A 652 76.08 1.98 6.08
N LYS A 653 74.99 1.88 6.84
CA LYS A 653 74.12 0.69 6.87
C LYS A 653 72.68 1.12 6.57
N SER A 654 72.03 0.44 5.63
CA SER A 654 70.67 0.74 5.20
C SER A 654 69.89 -0.53 4.85
N GLN A 655 68.56 -0.44 4.88
CA GLN A 655 67.71 -1.35 4.12
C GLN A 655 67.71 -0.95 2.63
N LEU A 656 67.29 -1.87 1.75
CA LEU A 656 67.12 -1.58 0.33
C LEU A 656 65.94 -0.64 0.12
N GLY A 657 66.19 0.54 -0.45
CA GLY A 657 65.19 1.55 -0.76
C GLY A 657 65.84 2.93 -0.91
N LYS A 658 65.49 3.69 -1.96
CA LYS A 658 66.13 4.97 -2.31
C LYS A 658 66.18 5.95 -1.12
N LYS A 659 65.05 6.23 -0.46
CA LYS A 659 64.97 7.12 0.71
C LYS A 659 65.79 6.60 1.90
N ALA A 660 65.71 5.29 2.19
CA ALA A 660 66.45 4.67 3.28
C ALA A 660 67.97 4.80 3.07
N ILE A 661 68.43 4.54 1.84
CA ILE A 661 69.83 4.70 1.43
C ILE A 661 70.26 6.16 1.56
N LEU A 662 69.47 7.11 1.04
CA LEU A 662 69.76 8.53 1.15
C LEU A 662 69.87 8.99 2.60
N ASN A 663 68.96 8.54 3.48
CA ASN A 663 69.02 8.85 4.91
C ASN A 663 70.24 8.24 5.61
N ALA A 664 70.60 6.99 5.27
CA ALA A 664 71.77 6.33 5.84
C ALA A 664 73.08 6.99 5.40
N LEU A 665 73.16 7.40 4.13
CA LEU A 665 74.29 8.17 3.61
C LEU A 665 74.34 9.55 4.26
N ALA A 666 73.22 10.26 4.33
CA ALA A 666 73.13 11.56 5.00
C ALA A 666 73.64 11.49 6.44
N LYS A 667 73.20 10.49 7.22
CA LYS A 667 73.64 10.28 8.60
C LYS A 667 75.14 10.01 8.75
N ARG A 668 75.80 9.48 7.71
CA ARG A 668 77.21 9.06 7.79
C ARG A 668 78.18 10.07 7.18
N PHE A 669 77.75 10.79 6.14
CA PHE A 669 78.61 11.62 5.30
C PHE A 669 78.33 13.13 5.42
N LEU A 670 77.16 13.52 5.93
CA LEU A 670 76.87 14.88 6.38
C LEU A 670 77.04 14.94 7.89
#